data_AF-A0A415E5Z0-F1
#
_entry.id   AF-A0A415E5Z0-F1
#
_cell.length_a   1.000
_cell.length_b   1.000
_cell.length_c   1.000
_cell.angle_alpha   90.00
_cell.angle_beta   90.00
_cell.angle_gamma   90.00
#
_symmetry.space_group_name_H-M   'P 1'
#
loop_
_entity.id
_entity.type
_entity.pdbx_description
1 polymer ?
#
loop_
_entity_poly.entity_id
_entity_poly.type
_entity_poly.pdbx_seq_one_letter_code
_entity_poly.pdbx_strand_id
1 'polypeptide(L)'
;MHKMNEMEMREKLVDYGKRLVAAGLVQGTWGNLSMRLSEETMLVTPSGLDYNRLSPADMVKVDVRSLEHEGEHKPTSEKGLHAGIYQRRPEIGAVIHTHSKYASVFAAAGRSVPVVQPELKRIFGSQVPLAKYGLPGTKTLKKHTIEALGDNNGCIMTAHGMICCGRTMEEAFDHCLKLEDCCRQYIEEGYERDEQIMDIKEILERQRSFFAEGVTKDLSYRRSALLKLRNEVKRHENEIFDALYKDLGKSAYEVYETEIGLVYSEITYMLKHLDRLARPKRVATPLSNFPSKSLIYREPYGSVLIMSPWNYPFQLTLVPLAGALAAGNCAVVKPSAYSPAVSHIIAKIISETFSECYVHTVTGGREANQNLLSQKFDYIFFTGGKAVGRQVMEAAAKHLSPVTLELGGKSPCIVDESANIPLAARRIVWGKFLNCGQTCVAPDYILVHESVKSKLLAALVKNIEALYGEDPVNSKDYSKIVNEKHFDRLTALIEGEDLYYSGGIDRDRLKMGPVIIDEASWDSKAMGEEIFGPILPMIEFDDLRRVKKELEGRPKPLALYLFTRSKASMKYVTKNISFGGGCINDTIMHLATSNMPFGGVGDSGMGNYHGSYSFRTFTHEKSVLNKSNLIDVPLRYPPYGRDTKWLRLFLK
;
A
#
# COMPACT_ATOMS: atom_id res chain seq x y z
N MET A 1 24.69 -49.43 1.35
CA MET A 1 24.01 -49.02 0.10
C MET A 1 24.66 -49.75 -1.06
N HIS A 2 23.88 -50.49 -1.85
CA HIS A 2 24.36 -51.15 -3.06
C HIS A 2 24.89 -50.06 -4.02
N LYS A 3 26.15 -50.16 -4.46
CA LYS A 3 26.75 -49.19 -5.39
C LYS A 3 26.22 -49.56 -6.79
N MET A 4 25.38 -48.70 -7.38
CA MET A 4 24.78 -48.98 -8.68
C MET A 4 25.86 -49.31 -9.72
N ASN A 5 25.63 -50.34 -10.53
CA ASN A 5 26.52 -50.69 -11.63
C ASN A 5 26.26 -49.79 -12.86
N GLU A 6 27.16 -49.81 -13.85
CA GLU A 6 27.06 -48.92 -15.03
C GLU A 6 25.74 -49.10 -15.80
N MET A 7 25.27 -50.35 -15.95
CA MET A 7 24.02 -50.64 -16.67
C MET A 7 22.80 -50.07 -15.95
N GLU A 8 22.73 -50.22 -14.61
CA GLU A 8 21.66 -49.64 -13.80
C GLU A 8 21.64 -48.09 -13.90
N MET A 9 22.80 -47.45 -13.99
CA MET A 9 22.87 -45.98 -14.19
C MET A 9 22.38 -45.56 -15.58
N ARG A 10 22.69 -46.36 -16.61
CA ARG A 10 22.21 -46.13 -17.99
C ARG A 10 20.69 -46.25 -18.06
N GLU A 11 20.13 -47.30 -17.45
CA GLU A 11 18.67 -47.48 -17.34
C GLU A 11 18.01 -46.32 -16.58
N LYS A 12 18.64 -45.85 -15.50
CA LYS A 12 18.14 -44.72 -14.72
C LYS A 12 18.16 -43.40 -15.49
N LEU A 13 19.21 -43.14 -16.28
CA LEU A 13 19.26 -41.96 -17.16
C LEU A 13 18.13 -41.98 -18.21
N VAL A 14 17.82 -43.16 -18.76
CA VAL A 14 16.71 -43.31 -19.72
C VAL A 14 15.36 -43.09 -19.04
N ASP A 15 15.14 -43.67 -17.86
CA ASP A 15 13.91 -43.48 -17.09
C ASP A 15 13.68 -42.00 -16.76
N TYR A 16 14.68 -41.32 -16.20
CA TYR A 16 14.55 -39.91 -15.85
C TYR A 16 14.46 -38.99 -17.08
N GLY A 17 15.08 -39.36 -18.20
CA GLY A 17 14.85 -38.70 -19.48
C GLY A 17 13.37 -38.70 -19.88
N LYS A 18 12.70 -39.85 -19.77
CA LYS A 18 11.25 -39.97 -20.04
C LYS A 18 10.41 -39.21 -19.01
N ARG A 19 10.81 -39.22 -17.74
CA ARG A 19 10.12 -38.45 -16.67
C ARG A 19 10.23 -36.94 -16.86
N LEU A 20 11.36 -36.43 -17.37
CA LEU A 20 11.51 -35.01 -17.72
C LEU A 20 10.54 -34.60 -18.83
N VAL A 21 10.33 -35.46 -19.85
CA VAL A 21 9.33 -35.23 -20.90
C VAL A 21 7.92 -35.23 -20.29
N ALA A 22 7.58 -36.24 -19.49
CA ALA A 22 6.26 -36.36 -18.87
C ALA A 22 5.92 -35.18 -17.94
N ALA A 23 6.93 -34.62 -17.26
CA ALA A 23 6.79 -33.44 -16.40
C ALA A 23 6.77 -32.12 -17.18
N GLY A 24 6.93 -32.13 -18.50
CA GLY A 24 7.00 -30.90 -19.32
C GLY A 24 8.26 -30.07 -19.09
N LEU A 25 9.31 -30.66 -18.52
CA LEU A 25 10.58 -29.97 -18.26
C LEU A 25 11.48 -29.90 -19.50
N VAL A 26 11.32 -30.85 -20.43
CA VAL A 26 12.01 -30.87 -21.72
C VAL A 26 11.03 -31.19 -22.84
N GLN A 27 11.33 -30.72 -24.06
CA GLN A 27 10.55 -31.02 -25.25
C GLN A 27 11.47 -31.48 -26.39
N GLY A 28 11.12 -32.60 -27.03
CA GLY A 28 11.90 -33.17 -28.13
C GLY A 28 13.31 -33.57 -27.68
N THR A 29 14.32 -32.92 -28.26
CA THR A 29 15.76 -33.20 -28.00
C THR A 29 16.42 -32.17 -27.09
N TRP A 30 15.64 -31.26 -26.50
CA TRP A 30 16.15 -30.12 -25.73
C TRP A 30 16.50 -30.52 -24.29
N GLY A 31 17.54 -29.92 -23.72
CA GLY A 31 18.06 -30.27 -22.39
C GLY A 31 18.96 -31.51 -22.42
N ASN A 32 19.60 -31.81 -21.29
CA ASN A 32 20.45 -32.99 -21.12
C ASN A 32 20.62 -33.36 -19.65
N LEU A 33 20.99 -34.61 -19.39
CA LEU A 33 21.25 -35.09 -18.03
C LEU A 33 22.46 -36.01 -17.99
N SER A 34 23.14 -36.01 -16.85
CA SER A 34 24.28 -36.88 -16.60
C SER A 34 24.26 -37.46 -15.19
N MET A 35 24.94 -38.59 -15.02
CA MET A 35 25.26 -39.19 -13.73
C MET A 35 26.76 -39.42 -13.60
N ARG A 36 27.30 -39.17 -12.42
CA ARG A 36 28.68 -39.51 -12.10
C ARG A 36 28.81 -41.02 -11.92
N LEU A 37 29.64 -41.64 -12.76
CA LEU A 37 29.91 -43.08 -12.71
C LEU A 37 31.09 -43.40 -11.76
N SER A 38 32.13 -42.56 -11.80
CA SER A 38 33.29 -42.64 -10.91
C SER A 38 33.88 -41.23 -10.67
N GLU A 39 35.01 -41.13 -9.97
CA GLU A 39 35.71 -39.84 -9.83
C GLU A 39 36.20 -39.30 -11.18
N GLU A 40 36.48 -40.18 -12.14
CA GLU A 40 37.08 -39.84 -13.44
C GLU A 40 36.06 -39.85 -14.58
N THR A 41 34.92 -40.53 -14.42
CA THR A 41 33.97 -40.75 -15.53
C THR A 41 32.52 -40.40 -15.17
N MET A 42 31.77 -39.95 -16.16
CA MET A 42 30.33 -39.72 -16.10
C MET A 42 29.61 -40.37 -17.28
N LEU A 43 28.34 -40.70 -17.11
CA LEU A 43 27.42 -41.05 -18.19
C LEU A 43 26.56 -39.83 -18.52
N VAL A 44 26.39 -39.52 -19.79
CA VAL A 44 25.61 -38.37 -20.25
C VAL A 44 24.73 -38.74 -21.44
N THR A 45 23.65 -38.00 -21.62
CA THR A 45 22.80 -38.17 -22.80
C THR A 45 23.52 -37.85 -24.12
N PRO A 46 23.17 -38.58 -25.19
CA PRO A 46 23.68 -38.33 -26.53
C PRO A 46 23.08 -37.03 -27.11
N SER A 47 23.80 -36.40 -28.03
CA SER A 47 23.36 -35.18 -28.70
C SER A 47 22.28 -35.49 -29.75
N GLY A 48 21.14 -34.80 -29.66
CA GLY A 48 20.12 -34.78 -30.72
C GLY A 48 19.21 -36.00 -30.83
N LEU A 49 19.19 -36.88 -29.81
CA LEU A 49 18.21 -37.98 -29.73
C LEU A 49 17.02 -37.62 -28.84
N ASP A 50 15.84 -38.09 -29.24
CA ASP A 50 14.58 -37.88 -28.52
C ASP A 50 14.53 -38.77 -27.27
N TYR A 51 14.23 -38.17 -26.12
CA TYR A 51 14.11 -38.86 -24.83
C TYR A 51 13.16 -40.06 -24.83
N ASN A 52 12.09 -40.02 -25.62
CA ASN A 52 11.13 -41.12 -25.71
C ASN A 52 11.71 -42.34 -26.43
N ARG A 53 12.78 -42.16 -27.20
CA ARG A 53 13.43 -43.19 -28.01
C ARG A 53 14.78 -43.66 -27.45
N LEU A 54 15.23 -43.08 -26.33
CA LEU A 54 16.49 -43.47 -25.70
C LEU A 54 16.41 -44.89 -25.13
N SER A 55 17.50 -45.62 -25.31
CA SER A 55 17.83 -46.90 -24.72
C SER A 55 19.11 -46.78 -23.87
N PRO A 56 19.36 -47.72 -22.93
CA PRO A 56 20.57 -47.68 -22.10
C PRO A 56 21.89 -47.72 -22.90
N ALA A 57 21.86 -48.33 -24.10
CA ALA A 57 23.01 -48.40 -25.01
C ALA A 57 23.37 -47.01 -25.58
N ASP A 58 22.41 -46.09 -25.67
CA ASP A 58 22.61 -44.77 -26.27
C ASP A 58 23.36 -43.79 -25.36
N MET A 59 23.48 -44.11 -24.06
CA MET A 59 24.19 -43.26 -23.10
C MET A 59 25.69 -43.26 -23.40
N VAL A 60 26.29 -42.07 -23.32
CA VAL A 60 27.69 -41.89 -23.69
C VAL A 60 28.53 -41.77 -22.42
N LYS A 61 29.59 -42.55 -22.32
CA LYS A 61 30.55 -42.48 -21.22
C LYS A 61 31.60 -41.42 -21.55
N VAL A 62 31.87 -40.51 -20.63
CA VAL A 62 32.75 -39.36 -20.85
C VAL A 62 33.73 -39.22 -19.68
N ASP A 63 35.01 -39.04 -20.00
CA ASP A 63 36.03 -38.67 -19.02
C ASP A 63 35.81 -37.22 -18.56
N VAL A 64 35.72 -37.03 -17.25
CA VAL A 64 35.39 -35.74 -16.63
C VAL A 64 36.51 -34.72 -16.84
N ARG A 65 37.76 -35.12 -17.02
CA ARG A 65 38.92 -34.23 -17.19
C ARG A 65 39.23 -33.94 -18.66
N SER A 66 39.40 -34.98 -19.48
CA SER A 66 39.79 -34.86 -20.88
C SER A 66 38.60 -34.58 -21.81
N LEU A 67 37.37 -34.89 -21.38
CA LEU A 67 36.14 -34.88 -22.20
C LEU A 67 36.17 -35.87 -23.38
N GLU A 68 37.12 -36.80 -23.40
CA GLU A 68 37.11 -37.96 -24.28
C GLU A 68 35.90 -38.84 -23.96
N HIS A 69 35.38 -39.53 -24.97
CA HIS A 69 34.13 -40.28 -24.82
C HIS A 69 34.18 -41.64 -25.51
N GLU A 70 33.37 -42.55 -24.98
CA GLU A 70 33.20 -43.92 -25.43
C GLU A 70 31.69 -44.18 -25.63
N GLY A 71 31.32 -44.72 -26.80
CA GLY A 71 29.94 -45.02 -27.18
C GLY A 71 29.68 -44.80 -28.68
N GLU A 72 28.55 -45.28 -29.18
CA GLU A 72 28.17 -45.17 -30.60
C GLU A 72 27.71 -43.76 -31.00
N HIS A 73 27.29 -42.96 -30.01
CA HIS A 73 26.77 -41.61 -30.23
C HIS A 73 27.71 -40.53 -29.72
N LYS A 74 27.58 -39.34 -30.33
CA LYS A 74 28.23 -38.14 -29.82
C LYS A 74 27.53 -37.70 -28.53
N PRO A 75 28.28 -37.37 -27.46
CA PRO A 75 27.70 -36.85 -26.22
C PRO A 75 27.14 -35.44 -26.45
N THR A 76 26.22 -35.00 -25.61
CA THR A 76 25.70 -33.61 -25.60
C THR A 76 26.81 -32.56 -25.78
N SER A 77 26.48 -31.48 -26.48
CA SER A 77 27.37 -30.31 -26.63
C SER A 77 27.76 -29.71 -25.27
N GLU A 78 26.94 -29.93 -24.24
CA GLU A 78 27.13 -29.41 -22.89
C GLU A 78 27.91 -30.33 -21.94
N LYS A 79 28.53 -31.40 -22.44
CA LYS A 79 29.33 -32.32 -21.61
C LYS A 79 30.40 -31.58 -20.79
N GLY A 80 30.98 -30.51 -21.35
CA GLY A 80 31.98 -29.70 -20.68
C GLY A 80 31.44 -28.92 -19.47
N LEU A 81 30.16 -28.53 -19.51
CA LEU A 81 29.45 -27.89 -18.39
C LEU A 81 29.23 -28.91 -17.26
N HIS A 82 28.69 -30.09 -17.57
CA HIS A 82 28.43 -31.15 -16.60
C HIS A 82 29.72 -31.61 -15.93
N ALA A 83 30.76 -31.87 -16.73
CA ALA A 83 32.08 -32.22 -16.22
C ALA A 83 32.67 -31.14 -15.31
N GLY A 84 32.50 -29.86 -15.66
CA GLY A 84 32.98 -28.76 -14.83
C GLY A 84 32.29 -28.66 -13.46
N ILE A 85 30.98 -28.94 -13.40
CA ILE A 85 30.24 -29.03 -12.14
C ILE A 85 30.80 -30.18 -11.31
N TYR A 86 30.98 -31.37 -11.91
CA TYR A 86 31.55 -32.51 -11.21
C TYR A 86 32.98 -32.29 -10.70
N GLN A 87 33.81 -31.54 -11.43
CA GLN A 87 35.17 -31.19 -10.98
C GLN A 87 35.14 -30.27 -9.76
N ARG A 88 34.20 -29.31 -9.72
CA ARG A 88 34.11 -28.32 -8.64
C ARG A 88 33.36 -28.82 -7.41
N ARG A 89 32.41 -29.75 -7.60
CA ARG A 89 31.49 -30.24 -6.57
C ARG A 89 31.54 -31.78 -6.50
N PRO A 90 32.49 -32.37 -5.75
CA PRO A 90 32.67 -33.82 -5.65
C PRO A 90 31.46 -34.57 -5.10
N GLU A 91 30.62 -33.90 -4.30
CA GLU A 91 29.43 -34.46 -3.69
C GLU A 91 28.23 -34.58 -4.64
N ILE A 92 28.28 -33.96 -5.81
CA ILE A 92 27.22 -34.01 -6.82
C ILE A 92 27.35 -35.31 -7.63
N GLY A 93 26.24 -36.06 -7.67
CA GLY A 93 26.12 -37.34 -8.37
C GLY A 93 25.28 -37.27 -9.65
N ALA A 94 24.47 -36.23 -9.84
CA ALA A 94 23.68 -36.01 -11.04
C ALA A 94 23.52 -34.53 -11.38
N VAL A 95 23.43 -34.22 -12.67
CA VAL A 95 23.20 -32.87 -13.21
C VAL A 95 22.16 -32.96 -14.32
N ILE A 96 21.18 -32.06 -14.28
CA ILE A 96 20.11 -31.96 -15.28
C ILE A 96 20.02 -30.51 -15.78
N HIS A 97 20.07 -30.34 -17.09
CA HIS A 97 19.79 -29.10 -17.79
C HIS A 97 18.45 -29.22 -18.55
N THR A 98 17.59 -28.21 -18.42
CA THR A 98 16.27 -28.18 -19.03
C THR A 98 15.93 -26.82 -19.65
N HIS A 99 14.91 -26.81 -20.52
CA HIS A 99 14.29 -25.62 -21.11
C HIS A 99 12.81 -25.58 -20.74
N SER A 100 12.52 -25.73 -19.46
CA SER A 100 11.16 -25.80 -18.95
C SER A 100 10.44 -24.46 -19.14
N LYS A 101 9.12 -24.52 -19.29
CA LYS A 101 8.28 -23.40 -19.76
C LYS A 101 8.49 -22.12 -18.96
N TYR A 102 8.40 -22.16 -17.64
CA TYR A 102 8.47 -20.98 -16.76
C TYR A 102 9.91 -20.54 -16.50
N ALA A 103 10.82 -21.47 -16.23
CA ALA A 103 12.24 -21.11 -16.04
C ALA A 103 12.86 -20.48 -17.31
N SER A 104 12.43 -20.91 -18.50
CA SER A 104 12.87 -20.31 -19.76
C SER A 104 12.41 -18.86 -19.93
N VAL A 105 11.27 -18.47 -19.35
CA VAL A 105 10.84 -17.06 -19.33
C VAL A 105 11.83 -16.23 -18.52
N PHE A 106 12.24 -16.69 -17.34
CA PHE A 106 13.27 -16.03 -16.53
C PHE A 106 14.63 -15.97 -17.23
N ALA A 107 15.03 -17.07 -17.89
CA ALA A 107 16.24 -17.12 -18.69
C ALA A 107 16.21 -16.09 -19.83
N ALA A 108 15.12 -16.01 -20.58
CA ALA A 108 14.95 -15.06 -21.68
C ALA A 108 14.89 -13.61 -21.18
N ALA A 109 14.26 -13.38 -20.02
CA ALA A 109 14.20 -12.07 -19.37
C ALA A 109 15.52 -11.63 -18.73
N GLY A 110 16.51 -12.53 -18.60
CA GLY A 110 17.76 -12.22 -17.91
C GLY A 110 17.55 -11.90 -16.44
N ARG A 111 16.69 -12.64 -15.74
CA ARG A 111 16.35 -12.44 -14.32
C ARG A 111 16.68 -13.67 -13.47
N SER A 112 17.17 -13.44 -12.27
CA SER A 112 17.26 -14.47 -11.22
C SER A 112 15.87 -14.80 -10.67
N VAL A 113 15.70 -15.97 -10.04
CA VAL A 113 14.41 -16.39 -9.45
C VAL A 113 14.49 -16.25 -7.93
N PRO A 114 13.74 -15.33 -7.29
CA PRO A 114 13.78 -15.19 -5.85
C PRO A 114 13.15 -16.42 -5.15
N VAL A 115 13.68 -16.82 -3.99
CA VAL A 115 13.18 -18.01 -3.27
C VAL A 115 12.50 -17.55 -1.98
N VAL A 116 11.16 -17.58 -1.94
CA VAL A 116 10.37 -17.17 -0.76
C VAL A 116 10.16 -18.30 0.25
N GLN A 117 9.98 -19.53 -0.23
CA GLN A 117 9.65 -20.68 0.61
C GLN A 117 10.87 -21.09 1.46
N PRO A 118 10.76 -21.12 2.81
CA PRO A 118 11.88 -21.46 3.70
C PRO A 118 12.55 -22.81 3.40
N GLU A 119 11.75 -23.76 2.90
CA GLU A 119 12.15 -25.13 2.56
C GLU A 119 13.11 -25.14 1.36
N LEU A 120 12.85 -24.30 0.36
CA LEU A 120 13.63 -24.20 -0.86
C LEU A 120 14.92 -23.41 -0.68
N LYS A 121 15.02 -22.56 0.36
CA LYS A 121 16.25 -21.78 0.63
C LYS A 121 17.46 -22.66 0.95
N ARG A 122 17.24 -23.87 1.46
CA ARG A 122 18.32 -24.85 1.70
C ARG A 122 18.89 -25.42 0.40
N ILE A 123 18.15 -25.33 -0.69
CA ILE A 123 18.50 -25.90 -2.01
C ILE A 123 19.07 -24.81 -2.93
N PHE A 124 18.41 -23.66 -2.98
CA PHE A 124 18.71 -22.59 -3.93
C PHE A 124 19.20 -21.29 -3.29
N GLY A 125 19.37 -21.25 -1.97
CA GLY A 125 19.67 -20.00 -1.27
C GLY A 125 18.48 -19.03 -1.26
N SER A 126 18.74 -17.74 -0.99
CA SER A 126 17.70 -16.70 -1.01
C SER A 126 17.18 -16.36 -2.42
N GLN A 127 17.94 -16.74 -3.45
CA GLN A 127 17.60 -16.58 -4.86
C GLN A 127 18.35 -17.61 -5.70
N VAL A 128 17.69 -18.13 -6.73
CA VAL A 128 18.32 -18.95 -7.77
C VAL A 128 19.14 -18.00 -8.66
N PRO A 129 20.46 -18.16 -8.73
CA PRO A 129 21.34 -17.25 -9.43
C PRO A 129 21.16 -17.31 -10.95
N LEU A 130 21.45 -16.18 -11.62
CA LEU A 130 21.47 -16.05 -13.08
C LEU A 130 22.91 -16.09 -13.60
N ALA A 131 23.21 -17.06 -14.46
CA ALA A 131 24.45 -17.12 -15.22
C ALA A 131 24.37 -16.20 -16.44
N LYS A 132 25.43 -15.39 -16.64
CA LYS A 132 25.59 -14.53 -17.82
C LYS A 132 25.54 -15.34 -19.11
N TYR A 133 25.05 -14.71 -20.18
CA TYR A 133 24.93 -15.33 -21.50
C TYR A 133 26.25 -15.97 -21.97
N GLY A 134 26.14 -17.13 -22.58
CA GLY A 134 27.23 -17.83 -23.24
C GLY A 134 26.65 -18.78 -24.28
N LEU A 135 27.30 -18.87 -25.44
CA LEU A 135 26.82 -19.74 -26.52
C LEU A 135 26.83 -21.22 -26.08
N PRO A 136 25.78 -22.02 -26.38
CA PRO A 136 25.72 -23.44 -26.04
C PRO A 136 26.98 -24.22 -26.44
N GLY A 137 27.44 -25.09 -25.55
CA GLY A 137 28.64 -25.92 -25.76
C GLY A 137 29.99 -25.20 -25.72
N THR A 138 30.02 -23.90 -25.36
CA THR A 138 31.29 -23.14 -25.27
C THR A 138 31.89 -23.09 -23.86
N LYS A 139 33.19 -22.79 -23.78
CA LYS A 139 33.88 -22.53 -22.50
C LYS A 139 33.28 -21.33 -21.74
N THR A 140 32.70 -20.37 -22.45
CA THR A 140 32.07 -19.18 -21.87
C THR A 140 30.82 -19.54 -21.08
N LEU A 141 29.91 -20.34 -21.65
CA LEU A 141 28.73 -20.84 -20.95
C LEU A 141 29.15 -21.64 -19.71
N LYS A 142 30.09 -22.59 -19.88
CA LYS A 142 30.66 -23.36 -18.77
C LYS A 142 31.13 -22.46 -17.62
N LYS A 143 31.95 -21.46 -17.93
CA LYS A 143 32.50 -20.54 -16.93
C LYS A 143 31.40 -19.78 -16.20
N HIS A 144 30.52 -19.11 -16.93
CA HIS A 144 29.46 -18.29 -16.35
C HIS A 144 28.51 -19.11 -15.48
N THR A 145 28.11 -20.29 -15.95
CA THR A 145 27.19 -21.16 -15.21
C THR A 145 27.82 -21.70 -13.93
N ILE A 146 29.09 -22.14 -13.97
CA ILE A 146 29.78 -22.65 -12.78
C ILE A 146 30.03 -21.54 -11.75
N GLU A 147 30.37 -20.33 -12.20
CA GLU A 147 30.54 -19.16 -11.33
C GLU A 147 29.22 -18.76 -10.66
N ALA A 148 28.12 -18.72 -11.42
CA ALA A 148 26.81 -18.35 -10.90
C ALA A 148 26.21 -19.42 -9.99
N LEU A 149 26.33 -20.70 -10.35
CA LEU A 149 25.83 -21.82 -9.55
C LEU A 149 26.46 -21.83 -8.15
N GLY A 150 27.78 -21.62 -8.05
CA GLY A 150 28.47 -21.57 -6.76
C GLY A 150 28.19 -22.81 -5.91
N ASP A 151 27.67 -22.59 -4.69
CA ASP A 151 27.25 -23.65 -3.76
C ASP A 151 25.76 -24.03 -3.89
N ASN A 152 24.99 -23.33 -4.74
CA ASN A 152 23.58 -23.63 -4.97
C ASN A 152 23.40 -24.91 -5.81
N ASN A 153 22.21 -25.49 -5.71
CA ASN A 153 21.84 -26.68 -6.48
C ASN A 153 20.95 -26.38 -7.70
N GLY A 154 20.78 -25.10 -8.05
CA GLY A 154 20.04 -24.65 -9.22
C GLY A 154 20.57 -23.31 -9.74
N CYS A 155 20.49 -23.10 -11.05
CA CYS A 155 20.89 -21.86 -11.71
C CYS A 155 20.06 -21.63 -12.98
N ILE A 156 19.67 -20.38 -13.23
CA ILE A 156 19.10 -19.94 -14.52
C ILE A 156 20.24 -19.49 -15.43
N MET A 157 20.22 -19.88 -16.69
CA MET A 157 21.21 -19.50 -17.70
C MET A 157 20.57 -18.55 -18.71
N THR A 158 21.07 -17.30 -18.80
CA THR A 158 20.50 -16.27 -19.70
C THR A 158 20.33 -16.79 -21.12
N ALA A 159 19.11 -16.65 -21.67
CA ALA A 159 18.70 -17.10 -23.00
C ALA A 159 18.99 -18.57 -23.32
N HIS A 160 19.12 -19.42 -22.29
CA HIS A 160 19.44 -20.83 -22.46
C HIS A 160 18.47 -21.74 -21.69
N GLY A 161 18.19 -21.51 -20.40
CA GLY A 161 17.25 -22.35 -19.64
C GLY A 161 17.66 -22.45 -18.18
N MET A 162 17.50 -23.62 -17.55
CA MET A 162 17.95 -23.86 -16.17
C MET A 162 18.83 -25.09 -16.04
N ILE A 163 19.65 -25.14 -15.00
CA ILE A 163 20.45 -26.31 -14.63
C ILE A 163 20.30 -26.58 -13.15
N CYS A 164 20.08 -27.85 -12.78
CA CYS A 164 19.98 -28.31 -11.40
C CYS A 164 20.93 -29.46 -11.13
N CYS A 165 21.41 -29.54 -9.88
CA CYS A 165 22.38 -30.53 -9.43
C CYS A 165 21.85 -31.25 -8.19
N GLY A 166 22.20 -32.53 -8.02
CA GLY A 166 21.82 -33.31 -6.83
C GLY A 166 22.88 -34.35 -6.49
N ARG A 167 22.86 -34.86 -5.25
CA ARG A 167 23.71 -36.00 -4.85
C ARG A 167 23.26 -37.29 -5.55
N THR A 168 21.98 -37.35 -5.90
CA THR A 168 21.34 -38.43 -6.66
C THR A 168 20.54 -37.85 -7.83
N MET A 169 20.17 -38.71 -8.78
CA MET A 169 19.30 -38.32 -9.91
C MET A 169 17.90 -37.91 -9.42
N GLU A 170 17.38 -38.58 -8.38
CA GLU A 170 16.14 -38.23 -7.69
C GLU A 170 16.17 -36.77 -7.20
N GLU A 171 17.24 -36.39 -6.49
CA GLU A 171 17.39 -35.04 -5.96
C GLU A 171 17.52 -34.01 -7.09
N ALA A 172 18.33 -34.29 -8.11
CA ALA A 172 18.49 -33.36 -9.23
C ALA A 172 17.16 -33.13 -9.98
N PHE A 173 16.35 -34.18 -10.14
CA PHE A 173 15.03 -34.11 -10.77
C PHE A 173 14.02 -33.35 -9.90
N ASP A 174 13.99 -33.62 -8.59
CA ASP A 174 13.16 -32.89 -7.63
C ASP A 174 13.51 -31.39 -7.60
N HIS A 175 14.80 -31.04 -7.68
CA HIS A 175 15.23 -29.65 -7.80
C HIS A 175 14.70 -29.00 -9.08
N CYS A 176 14.71 -29.70 -10.23
CA CYS A 176 14.10 -29.16 -11.46
C CYS A 176 12.60 -28.88 -11.28
N LEU A 177 11.84 -29.80 -10.71
CA LEU A 177 10.40 -29.60 -10.47
C LEU A 177 10.15 -28.40 -9.55
N LYS A 178 10.89 -28.30 -8.44
CA LYS A 178 10.77 -27.21 -7.47
C LYS A 178 11.16 -25.85 -8.06
N LEU A 179 12.21 -25.81 -8.87
CA LEU A 179 12.62 -24.58 -9.54
C LEU A 179 11.57 -24.14 -10.56
N GLU A 180 11.04 -25.06 -11.34
CA GLU A 180 9.99 -24.76 -12.31
C GLU A 180 8.70 -24.28 -11.62
N ASP A 181 8.27 -24.93 -10.53
CA ASP A 181 7.10 -24.48 -9.76
C ASP A 181 7.35 -23.11 -9.12
N CYS A 182 8.55 -22.85 -8.61
CA CYS A 182 8.93 -21.52 -8.11
C CYS A 182 8.74 -20.47 -9.21
N CYS A 183 9.28 -20.69 -10.41
CA CYS A 183 9.08 -19.81 -11.56
C CYS A 183 7.60 -19.64 -11.94
N ARG A 184 6.81 -20.73 -11.89
CA ARG A 184 5.37 -20.71 -12.17
C ARG A 184 4.62 -19.81 -11.19
N GLN A 185 4.87 -19.93 -9.88
CA GLN A 185 4.25 -19.09 -8.85
C GLN A 185 4.50 -17.60 -9.10
N TYR A 186 5.70 -17.22 -9.54
CA TYR A 186 6.02 -15.84 -9.92
C TYR A 186 5.23 -15.35 -11.13
N ILE A 187 5.05 -16.19 -12.16
CA ILE A 187 4.45 -15.81 -13.44
C ILE A 187 2.91 -15.85 -13.38
N GLU A 188 2.33 -16.84 -12.72
CA GLU A 188 0.88 -17.09 -12.72
C GLU A 188 0.17 -16.53 -11.49
N GLU A 189 0.80 -16.59 -10.32
CA GLU A 189 0.17 -16.23 -9.05
C GLU A 189 0.46 -14.77 -8.64
N GLY A 190 1.16 -14.02 -9.50
CA GLY A 190 1.42 -12.60 -9.29
C GLY A 190 2.29 -12.32 -8.07
N TYR A 191 3.19 -13.24 -7.69
CA TYR A 191 4.25 -13.01 -6.72
C TYR A 191 5.27 -12.01 -7.30
N GLU A 192 4.86 -10.83 -7.75
CA GLU A 192 5.79 -9.73 -7.98
C GLU A 192 6.43 -9.38 -6.63
N ARG A 193 7.66 -9.85 -6.40
CA ARG A 193 8.57 -9.05 -5.58
C ARG A 193 9.09 -7.95 -6.48
N ASP A 194 8.48 -6.79 -6.27
CA ASP A 194 9.08 -5.47 -6.42
C ASP A 194 10.61 -5.55 -6.51
N GLU A 195 11.14 -5.01 -7.60
CA GLU A 195 12.57 -4.83 -7.83
C GLU A 195 13.24 -4.33 -6.53
N GLN A 196 14.21 -5.10 -6.01
CA GLN A 196 15.10 -4.72 -4.90
C GLN A 196 14.47 -3.77 -3.87
N ILE A 197 13.62 -4.28 -2.97
CA ILE A 197 13.35 -3.58 -1.72
C ILE A 197 14.69 -3.45 -1.00
N MET A 198 15.32 -2.29 -1.09
CA MET A 198 16.30 -1.89 -0.07
C MET A 198 15.61 -2.07 1.27
N ASP A 199 16.35 -2.62 2.24
CA ASP A 199 15.83 -2.77 3.59
C ASP A 199 15.26 -1.41 4.04
N ILE A 200 13.99 -1.35 4.43
CA ILE A 200 13.34 -0.11 4.86
C ILE A 200 14.17 0.53 5.98
N LYS A 201 14.85 -0.29 6.80
CA LYS A 201 15.79 0.18 7.79
C LYS A 201 16.93 1.02 7.19
N GLU A 202 17.50 0.58 6.07
CA GLU A 202 18.55 1.32 5.34
C GLU A 202 18.02 2.64 4.79
N ILE A 203 16.81 2.65 4.21
CA ILE A 203 16.14 3.89 3.80
C ILE A 203 16.02 4.85 4.98
N LEU A 204 15.57 4.38 6.14
CA LEU A 204 15.42 5.24 7.33
C LEU A 204 16.76 5.73 7.87
N GLU A 205 17.82 4.93 7.79
CA GLU A 205 19.18 5.37 8.15
C GLU A 205 19.68 6.48 7.21
N ARG A 206 19.45 6.34 5.89
CA ARG A 206 19.75 7.38 4.90
C ARG A 206 18.93 8.64 5.16
N GLN A 207 17.63 8.53 5.42
CA GLN A 207 16.76 9.68 5.74
C GLN A 207 17.17 10.39 7.03
N ARG A 208 17.52 9.65 8.08
CA ARG A 208 18.03 10.25 9.33
C ARG A 208 19.34 10.99 9.12
N SER A 209 20.23 10.44 8.30
CA SER A 209 21.51 11.09 7.94
C SER A 209 21.26 12.38 7.18
N PHE A 210 20.40 12.34 6.15
CA PHE A 210 20.01 13.51 5.38
C PHE A 210 19.30 14.59 6.23
N PHE A 211 18.40 14.18 7.12
CA PHE A 211 17.74 15.10 8.05
C PHE A 211 18.73 15.75 9.03
N ALA A 212 19.75 15.02 9.48
CA ALA A 212 20.77 15.52 10.40
C ALA A 212 21.68 16.60 9.77
N GLU A 213 21.86 16.60 8.44
CA GLU A 213 22.53 17.69 7.71
C GLU A 213 21.79 19.03 7.87
N GLY A 214 20.50 19.00 8.24
CA GLY A 214 19.72 20.20 8.57
C GLY A 214 19.14 20.92 7.35
N VAL A 215 19.37 20.43 6.13
CA VAL A 215 18.88 21.03 4.89
C VAL A 215 17.34 21.14 4.87
N THR A 216 16.64 20.14 5.40
CA THR A 216 15.16 20.16 5.47
C THR A 216 14.61 21.21 6.44
N LYS A 217 15.43 21.75 7.34
CA LYS A 217 15.02 22.81 8.27
C LYS A 217 14.94 24.17 7.58
N ASP A 218 15.66 24.37 6.49
CA ASP A 218 15.66 25.61 5.71
C ASP A 218 14.34 25.81 4.94
N LEU A 219 13.73 26.99 5.08
CA LEU A 219 12.42 27.27 4.46
C LEU A 219 12.47 27.37 2.93
N SER A 220 13.62 27.77 2.36
CA SER A 220 13.79 27.83 0.92
C SER A 220 13.84 26.42 0.31
N TYR A 221 14.47 25.47 1.01
CA TYR A 221 14.46 24.06 0.61
C TYR A 221 13.05 23.47 0.61
N ARG A 222 12.28 23.70 1.69
CA ARG A 222 10.88 23.24 1.79
C ARG A 222 10.01 23.84 0.69
N ARG A 223 10.18 25.13 0.40
CA ARG A 223 9.48 25.83 -0.69
C ARG A 223 9.84 25.23 -2.05
N SER A 224 11.11 24.94 -2.30
CA SER A 224 11.56 24.29 -3.52
C SER A 224 10.95 22.90 -3.67
N ALA A 225 10.93 22.09 -2.61
CA ALA A 225 10.32 20.77 -2.61
C ALA A 225 8.82 20.81 -2.95
N LEU A 226 8.06 21.73 -2.35
CA LEU A 226 6.64 21.92 -2.66
C LEU A 226 6.40 22.34 -4.11
N LEU A 227 7.24 23.23 -4.66
CA LEU A 227 7.16 23.64 -6.06
C LEU A 227 7.47 22.50 -7.02
N LYS A 228 8.52 21.71 -6.73
CA LYS A 228 8.88 20.52 -7.52
C LYS A 228 7.72 19.52 -7.53
N LEU A 229 7.17 19.17 -6.36
CA LEU A 229 6.02 18.27 -6.26
C LEU A 229 4.84 18.78 -7.09
N ARG A 230 4.47 20.06 -6.96
CA ARG A 230 3.37 20.65 -7.74
C ARG A 230 3.59 20.56 -9.24
N ASN A 231 4.80 20.87 -9.70
CA ASN A 231 5.14 20.85 -11.12
C ASN A 231 5.16 19.41 -11.65
N GLU A 232 5.62 18.45 -10.85
CA GLU A 232 5.65 17.04 -11.22
C GLU A 232 4.25 16.44 -11.34
N VAL A 233 3.37 16.72 -10.36
CA VAL A 233 1.95 16.38 -10.45
C VAL A 233 1.33 16.96 -11.72
N LYS A 234 1.65 18.22 -12.04
CA LYS A 234 1.14 18.88 -13.26
C LYS A 234 1.61 18.20 -14.54
N ARG A 235 2.86 17.72 -14.59
CA ARG A 235 3.39 17.00 -15.76
C ARG A 235 2.66 15.69 -16.02
N HIS A 236 2.16 15.06 -14.96
CA HIS A 236 1.54 13.74 -15.00
C HIS A 236 0.00 13.73 -14.87
N GLU A 237 -0.69 14.87 -14.99
CA GLU A 237 -2.16 14.95 -14.80
C GLU A 237 -2.93 13.91 -15.62
N ASN A 238 -2.58 13.73 -16.90
CA ASN A 238 -3.24 12.76 -17.77
C ASN A 238 -3.02 11.32 -17.30
N GLU A 239 -1.80 10.96 -16.90
CA GLU A 239 -1.50 9.63 -16.34
C GLU A 239 -2.22 9.40 -15.01
N ILE A 240 -2.44 10.46 -14.22
CA ILE A 240 -3.21 10.39 -12.97
C ILE A 240 -4.70 10.14 -13.26
N PHE A 241 -5.29 10.82 -14.26
CA PHE A 241 -6.65 10.58 -14.70
C PHE A 241 -6.84 9.13 -15.16
N ASP A 242 -5.93 8.62 -16.00
CA ASP A 242 -5.98 7.26 -16.52
C ASP A 242 -5.86 6.22 -15.41
N ALA A 243 -4.95 6.43 -14.45
CA ALA A 243 -4.76 5.54 -13.31
C ALA A 243 -6.00 5.46 -12.41
N LEU A 244 -6.62 6.60 -12.08
CA LEU A 244 -7.82 6.66 -11.26
C LEU A 244 -9.05 6.11 -11.98
N TYR A 245 -9.15 6.31 -13.30
CA TYR A 245 -10.18 5.66 -14.10
C TYR A 245 -10.01 4.14 -14.10
N LYS A 246 -8.78 3.64 -14.26
CA LYS A 246 -8.48 2.21 -14.25
C LYS A 246 -8.83 1.54 -12.92
N ASP A 247 -8.43 2.14 -11.80
CA ASP A 247 -8.63 1.53 -10.48
C ASP A 247 -10.06 1.75 -9.93
N LEU A 248 -10.65 2.94 -10.12
CA LEU A 248 -11.91 3.33 -9.46
C LEU A 248 -13.02 3.77 -10.42
N GLY A 249 -12.75 3.87 -11.72
CA GLY A 249 -13.74 4.32 -12.71
C GLY A 249 -14.12 5.79 -12.59
N LYS A 250 -13.34 6.59 -11.85
CA LYS A 250 -13.61 8.03 -11.68
C LYS A 250 -13.44 8.77 -12.99
N SER A 251 -14.40 9.64 -13.32
CA SER A 251 -14.28 10.54 -14.47
C SER A 251 -13.19 11.59 -14.22
N ALA A 252 -12.62 12.16 -15.29
CA ALA A 252 -11.59 13.20 -15.16
C ALA A 252 -12.07 14.41 -14.35
N TYR A 253 -13.36 14.76 -14.45
CA TYR A 253 -13.95 15.83 -13.64
C TYR A 253 -13.93 15.49 -12.15
N GLU A 254 -14.43 14.31 -11.78
CA GLU A 254 -14.45 13.85 -10.39
C GLU A 254 -13.03 13.73 -9.81
N VAL A 255 -12.07 13.23 -10.61
CA VAL A 255 -10.65 13.18 -10.22
C VAL A 255 -10.10 14.58 -9.95
N TYR A 256 -10.38 15.56 -10.81
CA TYR A 256 -9.88 16.91 -10.58
C TYR A 256 -10.50 17.53 -9.32
N GLU A 257 -11.82 17.38 -9.15
CA GLU A 257 -12.57 17.90 -8.01
C GLU A 257 -12.11 17.30 -6.68
N THR A 258 -11.88 15.98 -6.64
CA THR A 258 -11.69 15.25 -5.37
C THR A 258 -10.27 14.82 -5.08
N GLU A 259 -9.35 14.91 -6.06
CA GLU A 259 -7.97 14.44 -5.92
C GLU A 259 -6.96 15.55 -6.21
N ILE A 260 -6.80 15.89 -7.50
CA ILE A 260 -5.72 16.78 -7.99
C ILE A 260 -5.93 18.22 -7.48
N GLY A 261 -7.16 18.73 -7.55
CA GLY A 261 -7.49 20.09 -7.10
C GLY A 261 -7.20 20.30 -5.62
N LEU A 262 -7.47 19.29 -4.77
CA LEU A 262 -7.15 19.34 -3.34
C LEU A 262 -5.64 19.35 -3.08
N VAL A 263 -4.87 18.54 -3.81
CA VAL A 263 -3.39 18.55 -3.73
C VAL A 263 -2.83 19.92 -4.10
N TYR A 264 -3.33 20.53 -5.19
CA TYR A 264 -2.90 21.88 -5.58
C TYR A 264 -3.31 22.94 -4.57
N SER A 265 -4.52 22.87 -4.03
CA SER A 265 -4.99 23.78 -3.00
C SER A 265 -4.08 23.71 -1.76
N GLU A 266 -3.76 22.50 -1.28
CA GLU A 266 -2.91 22.30 -0.11
C GLU A 266 -1.48 22.81 -0.35
N ILE A 267 -0.85 22.45 -1.48
CA ILE A 267 0.49 22.94 -1.81
C ILE A 267 0.50 24.47 -1.93
N THR A 268 -0.50 25.05 -2.57
CA THR A 268 -0.61 26.51 -2.72
C THR A 268 -0.79 27.19 -1.37
N TYR A 269 -1.60 26.62 -0.48
CA TYR A 269 -1.75 27.11 0.89
C TYR A 269 -0.40 27.08 1.63
N MET A 270 0.33 25.97 1.57
CA MET A 270 1.63 25.83 2.21
C MET A 270 2.62 26.86 1.69
N LEU A 271 2.74 27.01 0.37
CA LEU A 271 3.63 27.99 -0.25
C LEU A 271 3.30 29.43 0.19
N LYS A 272 2.02 29.77 0.32
CA LYS A 272 1.57 31.10 0.73
C LYS A 272 1.81 31.38 2.21
N HIS A 273 1.77 30.36 3.07
CA HIS A 273 1.74 30.54 4.52
C HIS A 273 2.97 30.01 5.27
N LEU A 274 3.92 29.36 4.58
CA LEU A 274 5.08 28.70 5.17
C LEU A 274 5.84 29.59 6.17
N ASP A 275 6.22 30.81 5.78
CA ASP A 275 7.02 31.70 6.63
C ASP A 275 6.26 32.07 7.92
N ARG A 276 4.95 32.31 7.80
CA ARG A 276 4.09 32.62 8.95
C ARG A 276 3.95 31.42 9.89
N LEU A 277 3.82 30.22 9.34
CA LEU A 277 3.65 28.99 10.11
C LEU A 277 4.94 28.62 10.85
N ALA A 278 6.09 28.73 10.19
CA ALA A 278 7.39 28.39 10.78
C ALA A 278 7.91 29.42 11.80
N ARG A 279 7.44 30.68 11.74
CA ARG A 279 7.91 31.74 12.63
C ARG A 279 7.65 31.43 14.11
N PRO A 280 8.65 31.60 15.02
CA PRO A 280 8.45 31.46 16.45
C PRO A 280 7.31 32.35 16.96
N LYS A 281 6.42 31.78 17.77
CA LYS A 281 5.27 32.49 18.33
C LYS A 281 5.62 32.98 19.74
N ARG A 282 5.61 34.30 19.95
CA ARG A 282 5.67 34.87 21.30
C ARG A 282 4.35 34.65 22.01
N VAL A 283 4.41 34.21 23.26
CA VAL A 283 3.24 34.07 24.15
C VAL A 283 3.43 34.90 25.41
N ALA A 284 2.33 35.12 26.13
CA ALA A 284 2.36 35.86 27.39
C ALA A 284 3.39 35.25 28.35
N THR A 285 4.24 36.10 28.92
CA THR A 285 5.20 35.70 29.95
C THR A 285 4.64 36.18 31.30
N PRO A 286 4.44 35.29 32.28
CA PRO A 286 3.93 35.69 33.58
C PRO A 286 4.93 36.62 34.27
N LEU A 287 4.42 37.52 35.12
CA LEU A 287 5.24 38.50 35.85
C LEU A 287 6.32 37.82 36.72
N SER A 288 6.02 36.63 37.26
CA SER A 288 6.97 35.79 37.99
C SER A 288 8.25 35.46 37.21
N ASN A 289 8.21 35.51 35.89
CA ASN A 289 9.35 35.26 35.01
C ASN A 289 9.95 36.54 34.42
N PHE A 290 9.47 37.74 34.76
CA PHE A 290 10.07 38.98 34.24
C PHE A 290 11.57 39.09 34.62
N PRO A 291 12.47 39.54 33.72
CA PRO A 291 12.24 40.05 32.35
C PRO A 291 12.42 38.98 31.24
N SER A 292 11.83 37.79 31.38
CA SER A 292 11.87 36.75 30.34
C SER A 292 10.96 37.02 29.13
N LYS A 293 11.20 36.26 28.07
CA LYS A 293 10.31 36.10 26.90
C LYS A 293 9.95 34.61 26.73
N SER A 294 8.67 34.30 26.71
CA SER A 294 8.14 32.98 26.35
C SER A 294 7.92 32.86 24.83
N LEU A 295 8.54 31.87 24.20
CA LEU A 295 8.49 31.60 22.77
C LEU A 295 8.09 30.14 22.51
N ILE A 296 7.30 29.91 21.46
CA ILE A 296 7.00 28.58 20.93
C ILE A 296 7.67 28.47 19.56
N TYR A 297 8.62 27.54 19.44
CA TYR A 297 9.27 27.16 18.20
C TYR A 297 8.54 25.98 17.56
N ARG A 298 8.63 25.88 16.24
CA ARG A 298 8.02 24.81 15.45
C ARG A 298 9.12 24.07 14.71
N GLU A 299 9.42 22.86 15.15
CA GLU A 299 10.47 22.02 14.57
C GLU A 299 9.89 20.73 13.97
N PRO A 300 10.43 20.24 12.84
CA PRO A 300 10.05 18.94 12.29
C PRO A 300 10.37 17.81 13.26
N TYR A 301 9.60 16.72 13.17
CA TYR A 301 9.84 15.49 13.93
C TYR A 301 11.09 14.74 13.45
N GLY A 302 11.25 14.57 12.13
CA GLY A 302 12.33 13.77 11.55
C GLY A 302 11.89 13.04 10.28
N SER A 303 11.86 11.71 10.32
CA SER A 303 11.30 10.86 9.27
C SER A 303 9.89 10.41 9.65
N VAL A 304 8.92 10.70 8.79
CA VAL A 304 7.50 10.40 9.02
C VAL A 304 6.98 9.33 8.07
N LEU A 305 6.07 8.50 8.54
CA LEU A 305 5.36 7.52 7.73
C LEU A 305 3.96 8.04 7.37
N ILE A 306 3.60 7.99 6.09
CA ILE A 306 2.26 8.32 5.60
C ILE A 306 1.68 7.09 4.91
N MET A 307 0.62 6.53 5.47
CA MET A 307 -0.08 5.35 4.94
C MET A 307 -1.48 5.75 4.47
N SER A 308 -1.76 5.60 3.18
CA SER A 308 -3.01 6.02 2.55
C SER A 308 -3.86 4.83 2.07
N PRO A 309 -5.20 4.98 2.06
CA PRO A 309 -6.12 3.96 1.59
C PRO A 309 -6.32 4.08 0.06
N TRP A 310 -7.22 3.27 -0.48
CA TRP A 310 -7.44 3.11 -1.92
C TRP A 310 -8.56 3.99 -2.49
N ASN A 311 -9.38 4.64 -1.67
CA ASN A 311 -10.61 5.27 -2.14
C ASN A 311 -10.41 6.70 -2.66
N TYR A 312 -9.51 7.46 -2.05
CA TYR A 312 -8.95 8.69 -2.63
C TYR A 312 -7.41 8.60 -2.62
N PRO A 313 -6.84 7.64 -3.38
CA PRO A 313 -5.47 7.18 -3.15
C PRO A 313 -4.43 8.26 -3.46
N PHE A 314 -4.76 9.21 -4.32
CA PHE A 314 -3.84 10.28 -4.70
C PHE A 314 -3.80 11.39 -3.64
N GLN A 315 -4.93 12.00 -3.30
CA GLN A 315 -4.94 13.10 -2.33
C GLN A 315 -4.60 12.63 -0.91
N LEU A 316 -5.06 11.45 -0.49
CA LEU A 316 -4.76 10.93 0.85
C LEU A 316 -3.29 10.55 1.02
N THR A 317 -2.53 10.48 -0.07
CA THR A 317 -1.06 10.37 -0.03
C THR A 317 -0.40 11.74 -0.06
N LEU A 318 -0.78 12.59 -1.03
CA LEU A 318 -0.02 13.82 -1.32
C LEU A 318 -0.39 15.03 -0.47
N VAL A 319 -1.62 15.13 0.04
CA VAL A 319 -2.03 16.21 0.97
C VAL A 319 -1.24 16.12 2.29
N PRO A 320 -1.21 14.98 3.01
CA PRO A 320 -0.35 14.85 4.20
C PRO A 320 1.14 14.98 3.86
N LEU A 321 1.59 14.50 2.69
CA LEU A 321 2.97 14.69 2.25
C LEU A 321 3.33 16.16 2.12
N ALA A 322 2.47 16.98 1.48
CA ALA A 322 2.69 18.43 1.38
C ALA A 322 2.82 19.08 2.77
N GLY A 323 2.01 18.65 3.75
CA GLY A 323 2.15 19.04 5.15
C GLY A 323 3.50 18.66 5.77
N ALA A 324 3.95 17.42 5.57
CA ALA A 324 5.20 16.91 6.10
C ALA A 324 6.42 17.65 5.52
N LEU A 325 6.43 17.89 4.20
CA LEU A 325 7.46 18.67 3.51
C LEU A 325 7.49 20.13 3.98
N ALA A 326 6.31 20.76 4.14
CA ALA A 326 6.21 22.12 4.66
C ALA A 326 6.73 22.22 6.11
N ALA A 327 6.46 21.21 6.94
CA ALA A 327 6.96 21.13 8.30
C ALA A 327 8.47 20.82 8.39
N GLY A 328 9.08 20.31 7.32
CA GLY A 328 10.53 20.10 7.19
C GLY A 328 10.99 18.67 7.49
N ASN A 329 10.10 17.69 7.32
CA ASN A 329 10.38 16.28 7.58
C ASN A 329 10.85 15.56 6.31
N CYS A 330 11.59 14.46 6.49
CA CYS A 330 11.68 13.40 5.47
C CYS A 330 10.43 12.53 5.55
N ALA A 331 10.08 11.82 4.48
CA ALA A 331 8.87 11.01 4.46
C ALA A 331 9.06 9.65 3.79
N VAL A 332 8.36 8.64 4.30
CA VAL A 332 8.04 7.41 3.59
C VAL A 332 6.54 7.41 3.31
N VAL A 333 6.16 7.27 2.05
CA VAL A 333 4.75 7.18 1.65
C VAL A 333 4.41 5.75 1.26
N LYS A 334 3.26 5.27 1.72
CA LYS A 334 2.76 3.92 1.50
C LYS A 334 1.35 4.00 0.91
N PRO A 335 1.23 4.03 -0.43
CA PRO A 335 -0.07 3.94 -1.09
C PRO A 335 -0.68 2.54 -0.99
N SER A 336 -2.00 2.46 -1.17
CA SER A 336 -2.75 1.21 -1.02
C SER A 336 -2.54 0.26 -2.21
N ALA A 337 -2.25 -1.01 -1.92
CA ALA A 337 -2.15 -2.07 -2.92
C ALA A 337 -3.49 -2.39 -3.63
N TYR A 338 -4.62 -1.87 -3.15
CA TYR A 338 -5.92 -2.05 -3.83
C TYR A 338 -6.16 -1.04 -4.96
N SER A 339 -5.29 -0.04 -5.10
CA SER A 339 -5.26 0.89 -6.23
C SER A 339 -3.86 0.86 -6.88
N PRO A 340 -3.51 -0.23 -7.59
CA PRO A 340 -2.16 -0.46 -8.09
C PRO A 340 -1.74 0.52 -9.18
N ALA A 341 -2.64 0.92 -10.08
CA ALA A 341 -2.31 1.90 -11.12
C ALA A 341 -2.00 3.26 -10.51
N VAL A 342 -2.78 3.68 -9.50
CA VAL A 342 -2.53 4.94 -8.79
C VAL A 342 -1.26 4.86 -7.94
N SER A 343 -1.00 3.72 -7.30
CA SER A 343 0.24 3.51 -6.54
C SER A 343 1.48 3.62 -7.42
N HIS A 344 1.42 3.09 -8.65
CA HIS A 344 2.51 3.17 -9.62
C HIS A 344 2.80 4.62 -10.04
N ILE A 345 1.78 5.40 -10.41
CA ILE A 345 1.99 6.80 -10.80
C ILE A 345 2.47 7.67 -9.62
N ILE A 346 2.02 7.40 -8.39
CA ILE A 346 2.57 8.03 -7.19
C ILE A 346 4.05 7.69 -7.04
N ALA A 347 4.43 6.42 -7.15
CA ALA A 347 5.83 6.00 -7.03
C ALA A 347 6.72 6.70 -8.06
N LYS A 348 6.28 6.74 -9.33
CA LYS A 348 6.94 7.43 -10.44
C LYS A 348 7.14 8.93 -10.14
N ILE A 349 6.07 9.65 -9.80
CA ILE A 349 6.13 11.08 -9.45
C ILE A 349 7.13 11.32 -8.33
N ILE A 350 7.08 10.53 -7.25
CA ILE A 350 7.99 10.71 -6.11
C ILE A 350 9.44 10.44 -6.51
N SER A 351 9.73 9.36 -7.24
CA SER A 351 11.10 9.02 -7.66
C SER A 351 11.70 10.03 -8.64
N GLU A 352 10.87 10.64 -9.50
CA GLU A 352 11.32 11.67 -10.44
C GLU A 352 11.49 13.04 -9.75
N THR A 353 10.78 13.27 -8.64
CA THR A 353 10.84 14.55 -7.89
C THR A 353 11.97 14.58 -6.85
N PHE A 354 12.17 13.49 -6.13
CA PHE A 354 12.94 13.46 -4.89
C PHE A 354 13.93 12.30 -4.85
N SER A 355 15.07 12.53 -4.19
CA SER A 355 15.91 11.44 -3.72
C SER A 355 15.18 10.65 -2.63
N GLU A 356 15.36 9.33 -2.62
CA GLU A 356 14.88 8.41 -1.58
C GLU A 356 15.33 8.79 -0.15
N CYS A 357 16.47 9.48 -0.02
CA CYS A 357 16.96 10.03 1.24
C CYS A 357 16.06 11.15 1.78
N TYR A 358 15.15 11.69 0.97
CA TYR A 358 14.21 12.72 1.39
C TYR A 358 12.77 12.21 1.37
N VAL A 359 12.32 11.64 0.25
CA VAL A 359 10.99 11.03 0.13
C VAL A 359 11.12 9.71 -0.60
N HIS A 360 10.57 8.65 -0.01
CA HIS A 360 10.59 7.31 -0.61
C HIS A 360 9.19 6.70 -0.61
N THR A 361 8.85 5.99 -1.69
CA THR A 361 7.57 5.29 -1.83
C THR A 361 7.77 3.81 -1.59
N VAL A 362 6.96 3.22 -0.71
CA VAL A 362 6.92 1.76 -0.49
C VAL A 362 5.58 1.22 -1.00
N THR A 363 5.66 0.35 -2.00
CA THR A 363 4.52 -0.39 -2.54
C THR A 363 4.30 -1.72 -1.82
N GLY A 364 3.24 -2.43 -2.19
CA GLY A 364 2.96 -3.76 -1.67
C GLY A 364 1.88 -3.84 -0.59
N GLY A 365 1.52 -5.08 -0.25
CA GLY A 365 0.38 -5.42 0.59
C GLY A 365 0.68 -5.48 2.09
N ARG A 366 0.27 -6.58 2.72
CA ARG A 366 0.36 -6.80 4.17
C ARG A 366 1.80 -6.90 4.68
N GLU A 367 2.68 -7.54 3.92
CA GLU A 367 4.09 -7.71 4.30
C GLU A 367 4.81 -6.36 4.39
N ALA A 368 4.61 -5.49 3.38
CA ALA A 368 5.14 -4.13 3.38
C ALA A 368 4.64 -3.32 4.59
N ASN A 369 3.34 -3.42 4.92
CA ASN A 369 2.79 -2.78 6.13
C ASN A 369 3.49 -3.26 7.41
N GLN A 370 3.67 -4.57 7.56
CA GLN A 370 4.30 -5.14 8.75
C GLN A 370 5.77 -4.72 8.85
N ASN A 371 6.50 -4.73 7.74
CA ASN A 371 7.88 -4.29 7.70
C ASN A 371 7.97 -2.81 8.11
N LEU A 372 7.20 -1.91 7.50
CA LEU A 372 7.15 -0.50 7.87
C LEU A 372 6.81 -0.28 9.35
N LEU A 373 5.75 -0.92 9.84
CA LEU A 373 5.31 -0.76 11.22
C LEU A 373 6.26 -1.40 12.25
N SER A 374 7.23 -2.20 11.82
CA SER A 374 8.31 -2.68 12.70
C SER A 374 9.45 -1.68 12.87
N GLN A 375 9.45 -0.58 12.11
CA GLN A 375 10.49 0.44 12.14
C GLN A 375 10.12 1.64 13.01
N LYS A 376 11.16 2.36 13.47
CA LYS A 376 11.01 3.61 14.22
C LYS A 376 10.84 4.81 13.29
N PHE A 377 9.63 5.34 13.24
CA PHE A 377 9.31 6.64 12.66
C PHE A 377 9.13 7.71 13.74
N ASP A 378 9.44 8.96 13.42
CA ASP A 378 9.27 10.08 14.35
C ASP A 378 7.82 10.60 14.38
N TYR A 379 7.02 10.25 13.37
CA TYR A 379 5.57 10.44 13.33
C TYR A 379 4.91 9.43 12.37
N ILE A 380 3.70 8.95 12.67
CA ILE A 380 2.93 8.11 11.74
C ILE A 380 1.58 8.75 11.44
N PHE A 381 1.28 8.95 10.16
CA PHE A 381 0.00 9.41 9.67
C PHE A 381 -0.67 8.25 8.92
N PHE A 382 -1.84 7.83 9.38
CA PHE A 382 -2.59 6.72 8.77
C PHE A 382 -4.02 7.13 8.47
N THR A 383 -4.45 6.86 7.24
CA THR A 383 -5.87 6.89 6.88
C THR A 383 -6.33 5.50 6.44
N GLY A 384 -7.45 5.02 6.99
CA GLY A 384 -8.00 3.72 6.59
C GLY A 384 -8.96 3.09 7.61
N GLY A 385 -9.09 1.76 7.55
CA GLY A 385 -10.02 1.02 8.40
C GLY A 385 -9.58 0.92 9.86
N LYS A 386 -10.55 0.91 10.79
CA LYS A 386 -10.33 0.86 12.24
C LYS A 386 -9.42 -0.29 12.70
N ALA A 387 -9.56 -1.47 12.10
CA ALA A 387 -8.75 -2.64 12.45
C ALA A 387 -7.25 -2.39 12.20
N VAL A 388 -6.90 -1.82 11.05
CA VAL A 388 -5.51 -1.47 10.71
C VAL A 388 -5.05 -0.27 11.53
N GLY A 389 -5.93 0.72 11.78
CA GLY A 389 -5.61 1.86 12.66
C GLY A 389 -5.17 1.43 14.06
N ARG A 390 -5.80 0.40 14.64
CA ARG A 390 -5.35 -0.18 15.93
C ARG A 390 -3.97 -0.83 15.82
N GLN A 391 -3.71 -1.59 14.76
CA GLN A 391 -2.39 -2.19 14.52
C GLN A 391 -1.29 -1.12 14.36
N VAL A 392 -1.59 -0.01 13.68
CA VAL A 392 -0.67 1.13 13.55
C VAL A 392 -0.37 1.73 14.93
N MET A 393 -1.39 1.97 15.75
CA MET A 393 -1.21 2.52 17.09
C MET A 393 -0.44 1.58 18.01
N GLU A 394 -0.71 0.28 17.98
CA GLU A 394 0.02 -0.75 18.72
C GLU A 394 1.49 -0.80 18.33
N ALA A 395 1.79 -0.70 17.04
CA ALA A 395 3.15 -0.62 16.53
C ALA A 395 3.86 0.66 16.96
N ALA A 396 3.19 1.81 16.81
CA ALA A 396 3.71 3.12 17.20
C ALA A 396 4.08 3.19 18.70
N ALA A 397 3.27 2.55 19.56
CA ALA A 397 3.50 2.52 21.00
C ALA A 397 4.84 1.87 21.38
N LYS A 398 5.34 0.90 20.60
CA LYS A 398 6.65 0.26 20.84
C LYS A 398 7.83 1.24 20.71
N HIS A 399 7.64 2.31 19.95
CA HIS A 399 8.67 3.32 19.68
C HIS A 399 8.34 4.69 20.29
N LEU A 400 7.21 4.81 20.99
CA LEU A 400 6.64 6.08 21.46
C LEU A 400 6.45 7.10 20.32
N SER A 401 6.12 6.60 19.14
CA SER A 401 5.86 7.43 17.96
C SER A 401 4.47 8.06 18.07
N PRO A 402 4.32 9.39 17.97
CA PRO A 402 3.01 10.02 17.87
C PRO A 402 2.31 9.60 16.57
N VAL A 403 0.98 9.57 16.62
CA VAL A 403 0.14 9.16 15.48
C VAL A 403 -0.99 10.13 15.19
N THR A 404 -1.34 10.26 13.92
CA THR A 404 -2.65 10.73 13.46
C THR A 404 -3.35 9.55 12.78
N LEU A 405 -4.59 9.27 13.20
CA LEU A 405 -5.42 8.20 12.66
C LEU A 405 -6.70 8.82 12.11
N GLU A 406 -6.86 8.79 10.79
CA GLU A 406 -8.09 9.19 10.08
C GLU A 406 -8.87 7.93 9.71
N LEU A 407 -9.90 7.60 10.49
CA LEU A 407 -10.63 6.34 10.37
C LEU A 407 -12.07 6.57 9.87
N GLY A 408 -12.79 5.47 9.65
CA GLY A 408 -14.17 5.49 9.18
C GLY A 408 -15.22 5.46 10.30
N GLY A 409 -16.47 5.31 9.89
CA GLY A 409 -17.63 5.17 10.76
C GLY A 409 -18.92 5.48 10.00
N LYS A 410 -20.06 5.10 10.58
CA LYS A 410 -21.36 5.33 9.95
C LYS A 410 -21.78 6.79 10.16
N SER A 411 -21.51 7.66 9.19
CA SER A 411 -21.82 9.10 9.26
C SER A 411 -23.33 9.35 9.09
N PRO A 412 -24.07 9.78 10.13
CA PRO A 412 -25.52 10.02 10.04
C PRO A 412 -25.84 11.25 9.19
N CYS A 413 -26.92 11.14 8.41
CA CYS A 413 -27.54 12.27 7.74
C CYS A 413 -28.95 12.51 8.26
N ILE A 414 -29.11 13.50 9.13
CA ILE A 414 -30.39 13.84 9.77
C ILE A 414 -31.15 14.81 8.85
N VAL A 415 -32.37 14.46 8.46
CA VAL A 415 -33.28 15.31 7.68
C VAL A 415 -34.50 15.64 8.55
N ASP A 416 -34.50 16.85 9.08
CA ASP A 416 -35.52 17.38 9.97
C ASP A 416 -36.82 17.78 9.23
N GLU A 417 -37.94 17.90 9.94
CA GLU A 417 -39.25 18.27 9.38
C GLU A 417 -39.23 19.59 8.62
N SER A 418 -38.35 20.51 9.02
CA SER A 418 -38.22 21.84 8.42
C SER A 418 -37.28 21.91 7.22
N ALA A 419 -36.71 20.78 6.80
CA ALA A 419 -35.71 20.72 5.73
C ALA A 419 -36.25 21.19 4.37
N ASN A 420 -35.37 21.79 3.57
CA ASN A 420 -35.65 22.05 2.15
C ASN A 420 -35.45 20.76 1.34
N ILE A 421 -36.48 19.93 1.24
CA ILE A 421 -36.39 18.58 0.68
C ILE A 421 -35.78 18.53 -0.73
N PRO A 422 -36.20 19.35 -1.72
CA PRO A 422 -35.57 19.33 -3.05
C PRO A 422 -34.06 19.59 -3.03
N LEU A 423 -33.62 20.54 -2.21
CA LEU A 423 -32.19 20.87 -2.11
C LEU A 423 -31.42 19.84 -1.29
N ALA A 424 -32.04 19.32 -0.22
CA ALA A 424 -31.46 18.28 0.62
C ALA A 424 -31.21 17.01 -0.19
N ALA A 425 -32.22 16.54 -0.94
CA ALA A 425 -32.09 15.37 -1.79
C ALA A 425 -30.94 15.50 -2.79
N ARG A 426 -30.82 16.62 -3.51
CA ARG A 426 -29.73 16.85 -4.46
C ARG A 426 -28.34 16.75 -3.81
N ARG A 427 -28.16 17.38 -2.63
CA ARG A 427 -26.89 17.39 -1.89
C ARG A 427 -26.56 16.04 -1.26
N ILE A 428 -27.58 15.32 -0.79
CA ILE A 428 -27.43 13.97 -0.26
C ILE A 428 -27.05 12.99 -1.38
N VAL A 429 -27.73 13.02 -2.52
CA VAL A 429 -27.41 12.16 -3.67
C VAL A 429 -25.97 12.41 -4.14
N TRP A 430 -25.57 13.66 -4.35
CA TRP A 430 -24.17 13.97 -4.70
C TRP A 430 -23.19 13.44 -3.66
N GLY A 431 -23.39 13.77 -2.37
CA GLY A 431 -22.46 13.35 -1.32
C GLY A 431 -22.43 11.84 -1.05
N LYS A 432 -23.55 11.14 -1.27
CA LYS A 432 -23.64 9.69 -1.08
C LYS A 432 -22.98 8.93 -2.23
N PHE A 433 -23.20 9.37 -3.47
CA PHE A 433 -22.84 8.58 -4.64
C PHE A 433 -21.55 9.06 -5.32
N LEU A 434 -20.96 10.17 -4.88
CA LEU A 434 -19.57 10.51 -5.18
C LEU A 434 -18.66 9.31 -4.87
N ASN A 435 -17.78 8.95 -5.81
CA ASN A 435 -16.91 7.78 -5.73
C ASN A 435 -17.65 6.45 -5.43
N CYS A 436 -18.91 6.33 -5.90
CA CYS A 436 -19.78 5.20 -5.60
C CYS A 436 -19.97 4.98 -4.08
N GLY A 437 -19.94 6.06 -3.29
CA GLY A 437 -20.09 6.03 -1.83
C GLY A 437 -18.90 5.48 -1.04
N GLN A 438 -17.76 5.25 -1.70
CA GLN A 438 -16.52 4.78 -1.08
C GLN A 438 -15.78 5.96 -0.41
N THR A 439 -16.42 6.57 0.60
CA THR A 439 -15.94 7.82 1.22
C THR A 439 -16.21 7.77 2.72
N CYS A 440 -15.19 7.98 3.56
CA CYS A 440 -15.31 7.90 5.02
C CYS A 440 -16.32 8.91 5.60
N VAL A 441 -16.56 10.00 4.86
CA VAL A 441 -17.53 11.05 5.20
C VAL A 441 -18.79 11.00 4.33
N ALA A 442 -19.00 9.99 3.48
CA ALA A 442 -20.28 9.88 2.78
C ALA A 442 -21.43 9.76 3.80
N PRO A 443 -22.62 10.30 3.52
CA PRO A 443 -23.83 9.92 4.25
C PRO A 443 -23.93 8.39 4.28
N ASP A 444 -23.80 7.78 5.45
CA ASP A 444 -23.84 6.32 5.52
C ASP A 444 -25.30 5.85 5.54
N TYR A 445 -26.13 6.50 6.36
CA TYR A 445 -27.57 6.30 6.46
C TYR A 445 -28.29 7.63 6.71
N ILE A 446 -29.60 7.66 6.43
CA ILE A 446 -30.47 8.79 6.71
C ILE A 446 -31.28 8.51 7.98
N LEU A 447 -31.36 9.52 8.86
CA LEU A 447 -32.40 9.63 9.87
C LEU A 447 -33.37 10.71 9.39
N VAL A 448 -34.61 10.37 9.05
CA VAL A 448 -35.57 11.31 8.46
C VAL A 448 -36.78 11.50 9.38
N HIS A 449 -37.24 12.74 9.50
CA HIS A 449 -38.47 12.99 10.23
C HIS A 449 -39.67 12.39 9.46
N GLU A 450 -40.54 11.65 10.15
CA GLU A 450 -41.68 10.92 9.56
C GLU A 450 -42.51 11.78 8.59
N SER A 451 -42.75 13.06 8.94
CA SER A 451 -43.56 14.00 8.15
C SER A 451 -43.01 14.37 6.77
N VAL A 452 -41.73 14.06 6.49
CA VAL A 452 -41.05 14.40 5.23
C VAL A 452 -40.45 13.21 4.49
N LYS A 453 -40.49 11.98 5.05
CA LYS A 453 -39.89 10.78 4.45
C LYS A 453 -40.34 10.53 3.00
N SER A 454 -41.64 10.41 2.75
CA SER A 454 -42.15 10.11 1.41
C SER A 454 -41.76 11.16 0.37
N LYS A 455 -41.69 12.43 0.78
CA LYS A 455 -41.23 13.54 -0.09
C LYS A 455 -39.73 13.43 -0.36
N LEU A 456 -38.95 13.03 0.63
CA LEU A 456 -37.51 12.84 0.49
C LEU A 456 -37.18 11.68 -0.44
N LEU A 457 -37.81 10.52 -0.26
CA LEU A 457 -37.62 9.35 -1.13
C LEU A 457 -37.83 9.68 -2.61
N ALA A 458 -38.98 10.26 -2.94
CA ALA A 458 -39.30 10.68 -4.30
C ALA A 458 -38.28 11.70 -4.85
N ALA A 459 -37.82 12.63 -3.99
CA ALA A 459 -36.82 13.61 -4.39
C ALA A 459 -35.42 12.99 -4.56
N LEU A 460 -35.04 11.97 -3.79
CA LEU A 460 -33.77 11.26 -3.93
C LEU A 460 -33.73 10.52 -5.27
N VAL A 461 -34.75 9.72 -5.59
CA VAL A 461 -34.85 9.00 -6.87
C VAL A 461 -34.77 9.97 -8.05
N LYS A 462 -35.56 11.04 -8.03
CA LYS A 462 -35.51 12.08 -9.06
C LYS A 462 -34.11 12.67 -9.26
N ASN A 463 -33.36 12.89 -8.19
CA ASN A 463 -32.01 13.45 -8.30
C ASN A 463 -30.97 12.40 -8.72
N ILE A 464 -31.16 11.13 -8.38
CA ILE A 464 -30.34 10.03 -8.90
C ILE A 464 -30.46 9.98 -10.42
N GLU A 465 -31.69 9.93 -10.94
CA GLU A 465 -31.96 9.90 -12.37
C GLU A 465 -31.45 11.17 -13.08
N ALA A 466 -31.59 12.33 -12.44
CA ALA A 466 -31.08 13.59 -13.01
C ALA A 466 -29.54 13.65 -13.10
N LEU A 467 -28.82 13.02 -12.17
CA LEU A 467 -27.35 13.04 -12.14
C LEU A 467 -26.72 11.90 -12.94
N TYR A 468 -27.36 10.73 -12.98
CA TYR A 468 -26.76 9.52 -13.55
C TYR A 468 -27.60 8.85 -14.64
N GLY A 469 -28.78 9.38 -14.96
CA GLY A 469 -29.73 8.77 -15.89
C GLY A 469 -30.55 7.64 -15.26
N GLU A 470 -31.46 7.07 -16.04
CA GLU A 470 -32.31 5.95 -15.63
C GLU A 470 -31.52 4.64 -15.42
N ASP A 471 -30.32 4.54 -15.99
CA ASP A 471 -29.39 3.42 -15.83
C ASP A 471 -28.02 3.90 -15.32
N PRO A 472 -27.88 4.12 -14.00
CA PRO A 472 -26.64 4.62 -13.39
C PRO A 472 -25.41 3.76 -13.64
N VAL A 473 -25.56 2.43 -13.78
CA VAL A 473 -24.44 1.52 -14.05
C VAL A 473 -23.76 1.86 -15.39
N ASN A 474 -24.52 2.30 -16.39
CA ASN A 474 -23.98 2.70 -17.68
C ASN A 474 -23.63 4.19 -17.80
N SER A 475 -23.81 4.97 -16.74
CA SER A 475 -23.33 6.34 -16.69
C SER A 475 -21.81 6.44 -16.78
N LYS A 476 -21.35 7.44 -17.55
CA LYS A 476 -19.92 7.77 -17.68
C LYS A 476 -19.37 8.52 -16.46
N ASP A 477 -20.26 9.14 -15.70
CA ASP A 477 -19.94 9.93 -14.51
C ASP A 477 -20.11 9.12 -13.21
N TYR A 478 -20.24 7.80 -13.33
CA TYR A 478 -20.43 6.90 -12.20
C TYR A 478 -19.27 5.91 -12.05
N SER A 479 -18.60 6.03 -10.91
CA SER A 479 -17.45 5.22 -10.48
C SER A 479 -17.81 3.73 -10.29
N LYS A 480 -16.80 2.89 -10.05
CA LYS A 480 -16.95 1.45 -9.76
C LYS A 480 -16.47 1.10 -8.35
N ILE A 481 -16.87 -0.07 -7.87
CA ILE A 481 -16.35 -0.65 -6.63
C ILE A 481 -14.92 -1.13 -6.87
N VAL A 482 -14.03 -0.86 -5.91
CA VAL A 482 -12.58 -1.04 -6.06
C VAL A 482 -12.16 -2.47 -6.45
N ASN A 483 -12.83 -3.50 -5.95
CA ASN A 483 -12.53 -4.91 -6.24
C ASN A 483 -13.70 -5.84 -5.92
N GLU A 484 -13.59 -7.10 -6.36
CA GLU A 484 -14.60 -8.15 -6.14
C GLU A 484 -14.93 -8.36 -4.66
N LYS A 485 -13.93 -8.36 -3.77
CA LYS A 485 -14.18 -8.54 -2.33
C LYS A 485 -15.11 -7.47 -1.76
N HIS A 486 -14.88 -6.21 -2.11
CA HIS A 486 -15.72 -5.10 -1.65
C HIS A 486 -17.08 -5.12 -2.34
N PHE A 487 -17.16 -5.56 -3.59
CA PHE A 487 -18.41 -5.71 -4.33
C PHE A 487 -19.30 -6.78 -3.70
N ASP A 488 -18.78 -8.00 -3.52
CA ASP A 488 -19.52 -9.13 -2.96
C ASP A 488 -20.03 -8.82 -1.54
N ARG A 489 -19.22 -8.12 -0.73
CA ARG A 489 -19.64 -7.62 0.59
C ARG A 489 -20.84 -6.68 0.48
N LEU A 490 -20.81 -5.71 -0.44
CA LEU A 490 -21.92 -4.75 -0.62
C LEU A 490 -23.19 -5.44 -1.12
N THR A 491 -23.07 -6.40 -2.04
CA THR A 491 -24.21 -7.21 -2.50
C THR A 491 -24.84 -7.99 -1.35
N ALA A 492 -24.04 -8.57 -0.45
CA ALA A 492 -24.54 -9.29 0.72
C ALA A 492 -25.33 -8.39 1.71
N LEU A 493 -25.04 -7.08 1.74
CA LEU A 493 -25.75 -6.12 2.61
C LEU A 493 -27.19 -5.83 2.14
N ILE A 494 -27.50 -6.03 0.86
CA ILE A 494 -28.82 -5.77 0.27
C ILE A 494 -29.62 -7.05 -0.02
N GLU A 495 -28.99 -8.21 0.15
CA GLU A 495 -29.62 -9.50 -0.12
C GLU A 495 -30.77 -9.76 0.86
N GLY A 496 -31.99 -9.85 0.32
CA GLY A 496 -33.22 -10.08 1.08
C GLY A 496 -33.81 -8.83 1.74
N GLU A 497 -33.23 -7.65 1.50
CA GLU A 497 -33.78 -6.37 1.93
C GLU A 497 -34.84 -5.86 0.93
N ASP A 498 -35.85 -5.12 1.41
CA ASP A 498 -36.82 -4.46 0.54
C ASP A 498 -36.24 -3.14 0.00
N LEU A 499 -35.99 -3.10 -1.32
CA LEU A 499 -35.31 -2.00 -1.97
C LEU A 499 -36.32 -1.05 -2.59
N TYR A 500 -36.37 0.19 -2.09
CA TYR A 500 -37.20 1.25 -2.67
C TYR A 500 -36.68 1.70 -4.05
N TYR A 501 -35.36 1.67 -4.22
CA TYR A 501 -34.71 1.99 -5.49
C TYR A 501 -33.46 1.13 -5.67
N SER A 502 -33.22 0.66 -6.89
CA SER A 502 -32.00 -0.05 -7.30
C SER A 502 -31.56 0.42 -8.68
N GLY A 503 -30.38 1.02 -8.76
CA GLY A 503 -29.77 1.52 -10.00
C GLY A 503 -29.03 0.46 -10.80
N GLY A 504 -29.24 -0.83 -10.54
CA GLY A 504 -28.60 -1.96 -11.23
C GLY A 504 -27.31 -2.47 -10.58
N ILE A 505 -26.93 -3.69 -10.94
CA ILE A 505 -25.73 -4.39 -10.42
C ILE A 505 -25.06 -5.12 -11.59
N ASP A 506 -23.76 -4.90 -11.77
CA ASP A 506 -22.91 -5.53 -12.79
C ASP A 506 -21.59 -5.94 -12.14
N ARG A 507 -21.47 -7.23 -11.80
CA ARG A 507 -20.30 -7.78 -11.10
C ARG A 507 -19.06 -7.78 -11.99
N ASP A 508 -19.22 -8.08 -13.28
CA ASP A 508 -18.09 -8.19 -14.21
C ASP A 508 -17.37 -6.84 -14.40
N ARG A 509 -18.12 -5.73 -14.37
CA ARG A 509 -17.57 -4.37 -14.42
C ARG A 509 -17.37 -3.75 -13.03
N LEU A 510 -17.67 -4.49 -11.96
CA LEU A 510 -17.67 -4.04 -10.57
C LEU A 510 -18.52 -2.78 -10.34
N LYS A 511 -19.61 -2.63 -11.08
CA LYS A 511 -20.50 -1.48 -10.97
C LYS A 511 -21.76 -1.82 -10.18
N MET A 512 -22.04 -1.02 -9.17
CA MET A 512 -23.26 -1.12 -8.37
C MET A 512 -23.91 0.25 -8.37
N GLY A 513 -25.11 0.37 -8.95
CA GLY A 513 -25.84 1.63 -8.96
C GLY A 513 -26.33 2.03 -7.56
N PRO A 514 -26.88 3.26 -7.42
CA PRO A 514 -27.51 3.72 -6.19
C PRO A 514 -28.58 2.75 -5.69
N VAL A 515 -28.57 2.44 -4.40
CA VAL A 515 -29.59 1.63 -3.72
C VAL A 515 -30.16 2.42 -2.53
N ILE A 516 -31.48 2.45 -2.41
CA ILE A 516 -32.19 3.03 -1.25
C ILE A 516 -32.97 1.92 -0.55
N ILE A 517 -32.74 1.77 0.75
CA ILE A 517 -33.51 0.88 1.64
C ILE A 517 -34.41 1.79 2.48
N ASP A 518 -35.72 1.65 2.34
CA ASP A 518 -36.69 2.58 2.95
C ASP A 518 -37.02 2.25 4.41
N GLU A 519 -37.44 1.02 4.67
CA GLU A 519 -37.82 0.54 6.01
C GLU A 519 -36.62 -0.10 6.74
N ALA A 520 -35.48 0.58 6.75
CA ALA A 520 -34.32 0.08 7.47
C ALA A 520 -34.53 0.18 8.99
N SER A 521 -33.95 -0.77 9.72
CA SER A 521 -33.87 -0.74 11.18
C SER A 521 -32.42 -0.78 11.63
N TRP A 522 -32.18 -0.53 12.91
CA TRP A 522 -30.84 -0.67 13.49
C TRP A 522 -30.29 -2.10 13.41
N ASP A 523 -31.16 -3.11 13.20
CA ASP A 523 -30.81 -4.52 13.06
C ASP A 523 -30.65 -4.96 11.59
N SER A 524 -30.96 -4.10 10.61
CA SER A 524 -30.75 -4.38 9.18
C SER A 524 -29.27 -4.64 8.89
N LYS A 525 -28.97 -5.51 7.92
CA LYS A 525 -27.57 -5.89 7.59
C LYS A 525 -26.70 -4.67 7.28
N ALA A 526 -27.23 -3.75 6.48
CA ALA A 526 -26.57 -2.51 6.11
C ALA A 526 -26.29 -1.57 7.31
N MET A 527 -26.90 -1.79 8.47
CA MET A 527 -26.66 -1.02 9.70
C MET A 527 -25.61 -1.63 10.63
N GLY A 528 -25.20 -2.88 10.42
CA GLY A 528 -24.22 -3.59 11.25
C GLY A 528 -22.76 -3.16 11.06
N GLU A 529 -22.41 -2.65 9.88
CA GLU A 529 -21.05 -2.18 9.56
C GLU A 529 -21.06 -0.85 8.77
N GLU A 530 -19.88 -0.25 8.58
CA GLU A 530 -19.73 0.89 7.67
C GLU A 530 -19.98 0.45 6.22
N ILE A 531 -20.89 1.13 5.53
CA ILE A 531 -21.36 0.67 4.22
C ILE A 531 -20.25 0.88 3.19
N PHE A 532 -19.69 2.10 3.11
CA PHE A 532 -18.60 2.42 2.19
C PHE A 532 -18.89 2.00 0.73
N GLY A 533 -20.09 2.34 0.27
CA GLY A 533 -20.65 1.95 -1.01
C GLY A 533 -22.00 2.64 -1.27
N PRO A 534 -22.65 2.35 -2.41
CA PRO A 534 -23.77 3.13 -2.92
C PRO A 534 -25.13 2.69 -2.33
N ILE A 535 -25.16 2.23 -1.07
CA ILE A 535 -26.37 1.78 -0.38
C ILE A 535 -26.75 2.82 0.68
N LEU A 536 -27.99 3.30 0.66
CA LEU A 536 -28.48 4.36 1.54
C LEU A 536 -29.72 3.90 2.33
N PRO A 537 -29.53 3.34 3.53
CA PRO A 537 -30.63 2.99 4.42
C PRO A 537 -31.26 4.24 5.03
N MET A 538 -32.58 4.19 5.23
CA MET A 538 -33.37 5.26 5.84
C MET A 538 -34.08 4.75 7.09
N ILE A 539 -34.02 5.53 8.17
CA ILE A 539 -34.70 5.23 9.43
C ILE A 539 -35.53 6.47 9.83
N GLU A 540 -36.77 6.25 10.21
CA GLU A 540 -37.67 7.30 10.68
C GLU A 540 -37.35 7.75 12.11
N PHE A 541 -37.61 9.03 12.37
CA PHE A 541 -37.72 9.56 13.72
C PHE A 541 -38.84 10.60 13.81
N ASP A 542 -39.26 10.88 15.05
CA ASP A 542 -40.30 11.84 15.43
C ASP A 542 -39.72 12.96 16.33
N ASP A 543 -38.63 12.69 17.05
CA ASP A 543 -37.97 13.64 17.94
C ASP A 543 -36.43 13.59 17.84
N LEU A 544 -35.80 14.75 17.64
CA LEU A 544 -34.34 14.90 17.66
C LEU A 544 -33.69 14.46 18.99
N ARG A 545 -34.43 14.49 20.11
CA ARG A 545 -33.96 13.95 21.39
C ARG A 545 -33.80 12.43 21.34
N ARG A 546 -34.70 11.73 20.63
CA ARG A 546 -34.59 10.29 20.39
C ARG A 546 -33.41 9.98 19.50
N VAL A 547 -33.19 10.75 18.43
CA VAL A 547 -32.00 10.64 17.56
C VAL A 547 -30.72 10.72 18.39
N LYS A 548 -30.57 11.72 19.27
CA LYS A 548 -29.41 11.82 20.17
C LYS A 548 -29.22 10.54 20.99
N LYS A 549 -30.28 10.05 21.64
CA LYS A 549 -30.23 8.87 22.50
C LYS A 549 -29.82 7.61 21.72
N GLU A 550 -30.31 7.47 20.50
CA GLU A 550 -29.93 6.36 19.61
C GLU A 550 -28.45 6.46 19.19
N LEU A 551 -27.94 7.66 18.93
CA LEU A 551 -26.53 7.85 18.56
C LEU A 551 -25.56 7.74 19.76
N GLU A 552 -25.99 8.01 21.00
CA GLU A 552 -25.12 7.99 22.19
C GLU A 552 -24.48 6.62 22.48
N GLY A 553 -25.16 5.53 22.14
CA GLY A 553 -24.64 4.16 22.31
C GLY A 553 -23.73 3.68 21.18
N ARG A 554 -23.47 4.51 20.17
CA ARG A 554 -22.76 4.13 18.95
C ARG A 554 -21.39 4.82 18.85
N PRO A 555 -20.44 4.22 18.13
CA PRO A 555 -19.14 4.85 17.86
C PRO A 555 -19.32 6.23 17.24
N LYS A 556 -18.55 7.21 17.72
CA LYS A 556 -18.60 8.58 17.20
C LYS A 556 -18.19 8.58 15.72
N PRO A 557 -19.01 9.14 14.81
CA PRO A 557 -18.72 9.11 13.38
C PRO A 557 -17.65 10.13 13.00
N LEU A 558 -17.06 9.95 11.82
CA LEU A 558 -16.15 10.95 11.24
C LEU A 558 -16.93 12.20 10.83
N ALA A 559 -18.08 12.03 10.18
CA ALA A 559 -18.95 13.12 9.78
C ALA A 559 -20.38 13.02 10.35
N LEU A 560 -21.04 14.17 10.50
CA LEU A 560 -22.50 14.26 10.72
C LEU A 560 -23.10 15.33 9.82
N TYR A 561 -24.26 15.04 9.25
CA TYR A 561 -25.01 15.97 8.41
C TYR A 561 -26.39 16.27 9.01
N LEU A 562 -26.79 17.54 8.96
CA LEU A 562 -28.12 17.98 9.39
C LEU A 562 -28.75 18.87 8.34
N PHE A 563 -29.86 18.45 7.76
CA PHE A 563 -30.71 19.26 6.90
C PHE A 563 -31.89 19.79 7.70
N THR A 564 -31.98 21.12 7.88
CA THR A 564 -33.00 21.79 8.68
C THR A 564 -33.06 23.30 8.35
N ARG A 565 -34.22 23.93 8.55
CA ARG A 565 -34.35 25.39 8.63
C ARG A 565 -34.44 25.90 10.08
N SER A 566 -34.57 25.00 11.05
CA SER A 566 -34.71 25.32 12.46
C SER A 566 -33.36 25.64 13.12
N LYS A 567 -33.17 26.90 13.54
CA LYS A 567 -32.00 27.31 14.34
C LYS A 567 -31.90 26.55 15.67
N ALA A 568 -33.04 26.13 16.22
CA ALA A 568 -33.07 25.34 17.44
C ALA A 568 -32.48 23.94 17.20
N SER A 569 -32.88 23.27 16.11
CA SER A 569 -32.34 21.97 15.70
C SER A 569 -30.83 22.05 15.43
N MET A 570 -30.38 23.09 14.72
CA MET A 570 -28.95 23.35 14.48
C MET A 570 -28.14 23.44 15.77
N LYS A 571 -28.60 24.28 16.71
CA LYS A 571 -27.94 24.46 18.02
C LYS A 571 -27.99 23.18 18.86
N TYR A 572 -29.09 22.44 18.81
CA TYR A 572 -29.26 21.22 19.57
C TYR A 572 -28.28 20.14 19.11
N VAL A 573 -28.25 19.83 17.82
CA VAL A 573 -27.37 18.79 17.26
C VAL A 573 -25.90 19.14 17.48
N THR A 574 -25.48 20.36 17.13
CA THR A 574 -24.07 20.79 17.27
C THR A 574 -23.59 20.83 18.73
N LYS A 575 -24.49 21.07 19.70
CA LYS A 575 -24.13 21.09 21.11
C LYS A 575 -24.12 19.69 21.75
N ASN A 576 -25.01 18.80 21.32
CA ASN A 576 -25.33 17.59 22.08
C ASN A 576 -24.85 16.28 21.42
N ILE A 577 -24.33 16.32 20.18
CA ILE A 577 -23.86 15.14 19.47
C ILE A 577 -22.39 15.34 19.09
N SER A 578 -21.54 14.36 19.42
CA SER A 578 -20.09 14.41 19.18
C SER A 578 -19.75 13.67 17.88
N PHE A 579 -19.00 14.33 17.00
CA PHE A 579 -18.53 13.84 15.70
C PHE A 579 -17.25 14.59 15.31
N GLY A 580 -16.53 14.12 14.29
CA GLY A 580 -15.27 14.75 13.83
C GLY A 580 -15.52 16.11 13.15
N GLY A 581 -16.25 16.09 12.04
CA GLY A 581 -16.65 17.27 11.27
C GLY A 581 -18.05 17.11 10.67
N GLY A 582 -18.55 18.10 9.94
CA GLY A 582 -19.89 17.98 9.36
C GLY A 582 -20.40 19.23 8.68
N CYS A 583 -21.60 19.11 8.13
CA CYS A 583 -22.28 20.21 7.46
C CYS A 583 -23.72 20.36 7.98
N ILE A 584 -24.17 21.61 8.06
CA ILE A 584 -25.59 21.91 8.14
C ILE A 584 -26.07 22.31 6.74
N ASN A 585 -27.11 21.63 6.26
CA ASN A 585 -27.70 21.77 4.93
C ASN A 585 -26.76 21.46 3.76
N ASP A 586 -25.68 20.71 3.99
CA ASP A 586 -24.81 20.21 2.92
C ASP A 586 -24.21 18.85 3.31
N THR A 587 -23.42 18.25 2.41
CA THR A 587 -22.62 17.05 2.67
C THR A 587 -21.20 17.28 2.16
N ILE A 588 -20.18 16.63 2.73
CA ILE A 588 -18.75 16.62 2.28
C ILE A 588 -18.02 17.98 2.24
N MET A 589 -18.65 19.09 1.89
CA MET A 589 -18.02 20.38 1.59
C MET A 589 -17.22 21.01 2.74
N HIS A 590 -17.40 20.55 3.98
CA HIS A 590 -16.55 20.98 5.09
C HIS A 590 -15.07 20.55 4.92
N LEU A 591 -14.79 19.57 4.06
CA LEU A 591 -13.42 19.17 3.68
C LEU A 591 -12.81 20.10 2.62
N ALA A 592 -13.62 20.87 1.89
CA ALA A 592 -13.17 21.70 0.77
C ALA A 592 -12.58 23.05 1.22
N THR A 593 -11.83 23.07 2.33
CA THR A 593 -11.17 24.28 2.82
C THR A 593 -9.92 23.98 3.65
N SER A 594 -8.82 24.69 3.37
CA SER A 594 -7.59 24.62 4.17
C SER A 594 -7.65 25.41 5.49
N ASN A 595 -8.81 25.98 5.84
CA ASN A 595 -8.99 26.81 7.05
C ASN A 595 -9.68 26.07 8.20
N MET A 596 -10.25 24.88 7.95
CA MET A 596 -10.87 24.05 8.98
C MET A 596 -10.03 22.78 9.17
N PRO A 597 -9.87 22.28 10.40
CA PRO A 597 -9.24 20.99 10.62
C PRO A 597 -10.17 19.89 10.12
N PHE A 598 -9.60 18.89 9.45
CA PHE A 598 -10.27 17.64 9.15
C PHE A 598 -9.65 16.54 10.02
N GLY A 599 -10.49 15.83 10.78
CA GLY A 599 -10.05 14.81 11.73
C GLY A 599 -11.21 14.11 12.44
N GLY A 600 -10.98 12.86 12.84
CA GLY A 600 -11.93 12.07 13.64
C GLY A 600 -11.87 12.32 15.14
N VAL A 601 -12.77 11.67 15.88
CA VAL A 601 -12.79 11.65 17.35
C VAL A 601 -13.25 10.30 17.88
N GLY A 602 -12.46 9.69 18.76
CA GLY A 602 -12.77 8.35 19.27
C GLY A 602 -12.54 7.30 18.20
N ASP A 603 -13.53 6.45 17.92
CA ASP A 603 -13.40 5.36 16.93
C ASP A 603 -13.20 5.85 15.50
N SER A 604 -13.63 7.08 15.17
CA SER A 604 -13.39 7.68 13.85
C SER A 604 -12.00 8.29 13.70
N GLY A 605 -11.21 8.40 14.77
CA GLY A 605 -9.84 8.86 14.67
C GLY A 605 -9.32 9.70 15.83
N MET A 606 -8.07 10.13 15.66
CA MET A 606 -7.37 11.09 16.53
C MET A 606 -6.36 11.90 15.70
N GLY A 607 -6.17 13.16 16.08
CA GLY A 607 -5.40 14.11 15.28
C GLY A 607 -6.28 14.85 14.27
N ASN A 608 -5.66 15.68 13.43
CA ASN A 608 -6.31 16.36 12.32
C ASN A 608 -5.26 16.88 11.33
N TYR A 609 -5.70 17.31 10.16
CA TYR A 609 -4.87 17.94 9.15
C TYR A 609 -5.69 18.91 8.27
N HIS A 610 -5.13 19.27 7.11
CA HIS A 610 -5.49 20.34 6.17
C HIS A 610 -4.95 21.72 6.54
N GLY A 611 -4.38 22.41 5.54
CA GLY A 611 -3.78 23.73 5.66
C GLY A 611 -2.85 23.86 6.86
N SER A 612 -3.11 24.83 7.74
CA SER A 612 -2.25 25.06 8.90
C SER A 612 -2.20 23.87 9.87
N TYR A 613 -3.21 23.01 9.87
CA TYR A 613 -3.27 21.84 10.72
C TYR A 613 -2.34 20.74 10.22
N SER A 614 -2.23 20.52 8.90
CA SER A 614 -1.21 19.60 8.34
C SER A 614 0.20 19.99 8.78
N PHE A 615 0.56 21.28 8.70
CA PHE A 615 1.86 21.77 9.15
C PHE A 615 2.10 21.47 10.65
N ARG A 616 1.08 21.73 11.49
CA ARG A 616 1.18 21.51 12.94
C ARG A 616 1.27 20.04 13.29
N THR A 617 0.54 19.18 12.60
CA THR A 617 0.56 17.72 12.79
C THR A 617 1.96 17.15 12.65
N PHE A 618 2.71 17.62 11.65
CA PHE A 618 4.08 17.18 11.42
C PHE A 618 5.15 18.05 12.09
N THR A 619 4.79 18.82 13.13
CA THR A 619 5.70 19.70 13.88
C THR A 619 5.59 19.46 15.39
N HIS A 620 6.73 19.44 16.09
CA HIS A 620 6.78 19.60 17.54
C HIS A 620 6.78 21.09 17.96
N GLU A 621 5.83 21.48 18.81
CA GLU A 621 5.79 22.84 19.40
C GLU A 621 6.69 22.94 20.64
N LYS A 622 7.94 23.38 20.44
CA LYS A 622 8.96 23.50 21.49
C LYS A 622 8.86 24.82 22.24
N SER A 623 8.55 24.77 23.54
CA SER A 623 8.48 25.95 24.41
C SER A 623 9.86 26.34 24.95
N VAL A 624 10.22 27.62 24.78
CA VAL A 624 11.49 28.19 25.25
C VAL A 624 11.24 29.47 26.04
N LEU A 625 11.71 29.52 27.28
CA LEU A 625 11.73 30.72 28.11
C LEU A 625 13.14 31.34 28.03
N ASN A 626 13.27 32.47 27.34
CA ASN A 626 14.52 33.21 27.27
C ASN A 626 14.55 34.26 28.40
N LYS A 627 15.35 34.04 29.44
CA LYS A 627 15.52 34.96 30.59
C LYS A 627 16.79 35.79 30.42
N SER A 628 16.70 37.09 30.67
CA SER A 628 17.87 37.96 30.70
C SER A 628 18.76 37.64 31.89
N ASN A 629 20.08 37.70 31.70
CA ASN A 629 21.08 37.58 32.76
C ASN A 629 21.37 38.92 33.48
N LEU A 630 20.71 40.02 33.08
CA LEU A 630 20.94 41.34 33.66
C LEU A 630 20.23 41.55 35.01
N ILE A 631 19.07 40.92 35.21
CA ILE A 631 18.25 41.05 36.42
C ILE A 631 17.86 39.66 36.89
N ASP A 632 18.31 39.29 38.09
CA ASP A 632 17.91 38.04 38.73
C ASP A 632 17.23 38.31 40.07
N VAL A 633 15.90 38.23 40.08
CA VAL A 633 15.08 38.42 41.28
C VAL A 633 15.28 37.20 42.20
N PRO A 634 15.85 37.35 43.41
CA PRO A 634 16.25 36.22 44.25
C PRO A 634 15.08 35.57 45.01
N LEU A 635 13.83 35.82 44.59
CA LEU A 635 12.62 35.37 45.27
C LEU A 635 12.44 33.84 45.23
N ARG A 636 13.06 33.19 44.24
CA ARG A 636 13.05 31.72 44.08
C ARG A 636 14.17 31.00 44.84
N TYR A 637 15.17 31.72 45.36
CA TYR A 637 16.36 31.10 45.95
C TYR A 637 16.25 30.97 47.48
N PRO A 638 16.78 29.88 48.06
CA PRO A 638 17.00 29.78 49.50
C PRO A 638 17.91 30.90 50.05
N PRO A 639 17.83 31.21 51.36
CA PRO A 639 16.95 30.59 52.35
C PRO A 639 15.52 31.11 52.28
N TYR A 640 14.53 30.21 52.40
CA TYR A 640 13.09 30.51 52.29
C TYR A 640 12.46 31.14 53.54
N GLY A 641 13.27 31.55 54.54
CA GLY A 641 12.81 32.20 55.77
C GLY A 641 12.32 33.65 55.60
N ARG A 642 11.96 34.06 54.38
CA ARG A 642 11.48 35.41 54.05
C ARG A 642 9.94 35.44 54.05
N ASP A 643 9.38 36.61 54.32
CA ASP A 643 7.93 36.83 54.23
C ASP A 643 7.40 36.47 52.83
N THR A 644 6.42 35.56 52.80
CA THR A 644 5.78 35.06 51.57
C THR A 644 4.89 36.10 50.86
N LYS A 645 4.68 37.28 51.45
CA LYS A 645 3.88 38.38 50.87
C LYS A 645 4.28 38.70 49.43
N TRP A 646 5.58 38.83 49.16
CA TRP A 646 6.09 39.12 47.82
C TRP A 646 5.91 37.92 46.88
N LEU A 647 6.22 36.71 47.32
CA LEU A 647 6.00 35.49 46.53
C LEU A 647 4.54 35.34 46.09
N ARG A 648 3.60 35.57 47.00
CA ARG A 648 2.15 35.51 46.71
C ARG A 648 1.69 36.60 45.75
N LEU A 649 2.30 37.78 45.78
CA LEU A 649 2.01 38.86 44.83
C LEU A 649 2.54 38.53 43.42
N PHE A 650 3.70 37.86 43.32
CA PHE A 650 4.31 37.50 42.04
C PHE A 650 3.71 36.23 41.38
N LEU A 651 3.08 35.35 42.15
CA LEU A 651 2.42 34.12 41.67
C LEU A 651 0.93 34.30 41.32
N LYS A 652 0.31 35.40 41.73
CA LYS A 652 -1.02 35.83 41.26
C LYS A 652 -0.88 36.62 39.97
#